data_AF-A0A933HK34-F1
#
_entry.id   AF-A0A933HK34-F1
#
_cell.length_a   1.000
_cell.length_b   1.000
_cell.length_c   1.000
_cell.angle_alpha   90.00
_cell.angle_beta   90.00
_cell.angle_gamma   90.00
#
_symmetry.space_group_name_H-M   'P 1'
#
loop_
_entity.id
_entity.type
_entity.pdbx_description
1 polymer ?
#
loop_
_entity_poly.entity_id
_entity_poly.type
_entity_poly.pdbx_seq_one_letter_code
_entity_poly.pdbx_strand_id
1 'polypeptide(L)'
;MILQDSLLTKIERLQDTTGFRDLHWEGSFEQYLDILRAQPRVARTAFQRLYDMILSYGGDEYTRERESYVHYRFFDDPFEHGKDAVFGLDKPLMDLVRIFQSAARGYGTERRVLLLHGPVGTAKSTIVRLLKKGLEAYSRTEDGRLYTFYWQFEDGERLDCPMHEEPLHLIPPEFRAAVLNDLNAQLPAAEQIHSEGDLCPACRYTYNRMLEKAGGDWLAILPHVRVKRLLLSEKDRIGIGTFQPKDEKNQDSTELTGDINYRKIAEYGSDSDPRAFNFDGELNIANRGLVEFIEILKLDVAFLYDLLTASQEHKIKPKKFAHTDIDEVIIGHTNEAEYRRLLHNEYMEALRDRTIKIDIPYVTRYGDEIKIYERDFNARRVVGKHIAPHTLEIAALWAVLSRLEDPKRPGLTLLQKLKLYDGRTLPGFTEDSVLELQAETKQEGMVGISPRYIQDKLSNALVGDPNRTCLNPFLLIRELESGLRHHSLITNEEQRKRYTELFAVVRGEYDEIVKNEVQRAITADEAAIKRLSANYIDNIKAYTQKQKVRNPYTGQDESPNERLMRSIEEKIEIPESRKDDFRREIMNYIGALAIDGKTFSWDSNDRLRRALELKLFEDQKDSIKLTSLVSNVMDKETQEKIEIVKNRLIKNMGYCDVCASDVLNYVASIFARGDAAR
;
A
#
# COMPACT_ATOMS: atom_id res chain seq x y z
N MET A 1 17.36 -3.74 -51.39
CA MET A 1 16.94 -4.95 -50.65
C MET A 1 17.14 -4.65 -49.17
N ILE A 2 16.08 -4.22 -48.48
CA ILE A 2 16.12 -3.89 -47.06
C ILE A 2 16.09 -5.24 -46.35
N LEU A 3 17.21 -5.66 -45.74
CA LEU A 3 17.23 -6.79 -44.82
C LEU A 3 16.25 -6.46 -43.70
N GLN A 4 15.11 -7.14 -43.68
CA GLN A 4 14.24 -7.18 -42.51
C GLN A 4 15.10 -7.71 -41.36
N ASP A 5 15.44 -6.85 -40.40
CA ASP A 5 16.12 -7.23 -39.15
C ASP A 5 15.24 -8.31 -38.52
N SER A 6 15.70 -9.57 -38.56
CA SER A 6 14.88 -10.70 -38.15
C SER A 6 14.58 -10.61 -36.66
N LEU A 7 13.41 -11.09 -36.23
CA LEU A 7 13.05 -11.10 -34.80
C LEU A 7 14.12 -11.83 -33.97
N LEU A 8 14.78 -12.84 -34.55
CA LEU A 8 15.90 -13.57 -33.93
C LEU A 8 17.11 -12.67 -33.69
N THR A 9 17.48 -11.83 -34.66
CA THR A 9 18.58 -10.86 -34.52
C THR A 9 18.28 -9.81 -33.43
N LYS A 10 17.01 -9.43 -33.28
CA LYS A 10 16.58 -8.56 -32.17
C LYS A 10 16.69 -9.26 -30.82
N ILE A 11 16.31 -10.54 -30.73
CA ILE A 11 16.43 -11.34 -29.49
C ILE A 11 17.90 -11.52 -29.13
N GLU A 12 18.77 -11.86 -30.09
CA GLU A 12 20.21 -12.01 -29.88
C GLU A 12 20.85 -10.75 -29.29
N ARG A 13 20.51 -9.56 -29.81
CA ARG A 13 20.98 -8.27 -29.27
C ARG A 13 20.47 -7.95 -27.86
N LEU A 14 19.39 -8.59 -27.42
CA LEU A 14 18.83 -8.43 -26.07
C LEU A 14 19.36 -9.47 -25.08
N GLN A 15 20.14 -10.46 -25.53
CA GLN A 15 20.70 -11.47 -24.65
C GLN A 15 21.84 -10.89 -23.81
N ASP A 16 21.76 -11.08 -22.50
CA ASP A 16 22.87 -10.85 -21.58
C ASP A 16 23.51 -12.20 -21.22
N THR A 17 24.37 -12.69 -22.12
CA THR A 17 25.08 -13.97 -21.90
C THR A 17 26.11 -13.88 -20.77
N THR A 18 26.61 -12.68 -20.47
CA THR A 18 27.57 -12.47 -19.38
C THR A 18 26.86 -12.54 -18.05
N GLY A 19 25.77 -11.80 -17.87
CA GLY A 19 24.93 -11.88 -16.69
C GLY A 19 24.38 -13.30 -16.47
N PHE A 20 24.01 -14.02 -17.54
CA PHE A 20 23.63 -15.43 -17.43
C PHE A 20 24.75 -16.29 -16.83
N ARG A 21 26.00 -16.13 -17.28
CA ARG A 21 27.15 -16.90 -16.75
C ARG A 21 27.43 -16.54 -15.29
N ASP A 22 27.33 -15.27 -14.91
CA ASP A 22 27.53 -14.82 -13.53
C ASP A 22 26.46 -15.41 -12.60
N LEU A 23 25.21 -15.46 -13.05
CA LEU A 23 24.10 -16.09 -12.34
C LEU A 23 24.19 -17.62 -12.25
N HIS A 24 25.06 -18.25 -13.05
CA HIS A 24 25.31 -19.69 -13.07
C HIS A 24 26.77 -20.03 -12.71
N TRP A 25 27.41 -19.17 -11.92
CA TRP A 25 28.78 -19.41 -11.47
C TRP A 25 28.89 -20.75 -10.71
N GLU A 26 29.92 -21.53 -11.04
CA GLU A 26 30.32 -22.75 -10.33
C GLU A 26 31.84 -22.74 -10.08
N GLY A 27 32.26 -23.08 -8.87
CA GLY A 27 33.66 -23.04 -8.45
C GLY A 27 34.00 -24.09 -7.39
N SER A 28 35.26 -24.10 -6.96
CA SER A 28 35.72 -24.92 -5.84
C SER A 28 35.29 -24.31 -4.50
N PHE A 29 35.38 -25.12 -3.44
CA PHE A 29 35.16 -24.62 -2.07
C PHE A 29 36.15 -23.51 -1.69
N GLU A 30 37.41 -23.60 -2.14
CA GLU A 30 38.42 -22.56 -1.93
C GLU A 30 38.02 -21.23 -2.59
N GLN A 31 37.56 -21.27 -3.85
CA GLN A 31 37.08 -20.07 -4.55
C GLN A 31 35.87 -19.44 -3.84
N TYR A 32 35.02 -20.26 -3.22
CA TYR A 32 33.94 -19.75 -2.38
C TYR A 32 34.46 -19.04 -1.12
N LEU A 33 35.47 -19.58 -0.45
CA LEU A 33 36.09 -18.91 0.71
C LEU A 33 36.73 -17.57 0.33
N ASP A 34 37.30 -17.45 -0.87
CA ASP A 34 37.82 -16.18 -1.37
C ASP A 34 36.70 -15.16 -1.65
N ILE A 35 35.57 -15.61 -2.22
CA ILE A 35 34.37 -14.77 -2.36
C ILE A 35 33.87 -14.32 -0.98
N LEU A 36 33.83 -15.22 0.00
CA LEU A 36 33.36 -14.92 1.35
C LEU A 36 34.28 -13.91 2.06
N ARG A 37 35.61 -14.01 1.89
CA ARG A 37 36.57 -13.02 2.41
C ARG A 37 36.39 -11.65 1.76
N ALA A 38 36.11 -11.61 0.47
CA ALA A 38 35.90 -10.36 -0.26
C ALA A 38 34.52 -9.73 0.04
N GLN A 39 33.49 -10.57 0.20
CA GLN A 39 32.11 -10.14 0.41
C GLN A 39 31.41 -11.05 1.44
N PRO A 40 31.60 -10.81 2.75
CA PRO A 40 31.04 -11.63 3.84
C PRO A 40 29.52 -11.80 3.78
N ARG A 41 28.82 -10.82 3.18
CA ARG A 41 27.36 -10.77 3.02
C ARG A 41 26.79 -11.95 2.24
N VAL A 42 27.61 -12.74 1.53
CA VAL A 42 27.12 -13.93 0.80
C VAL A 42 26.67 -15.06 1.73
N ALA A 43 27.15 -15.07 2.97
CA ALA A 43 26.79 -16.05 4.00
C ALA A 43 25.63 -15.61 4.91
N ARG A 44 24.91 -14.53 4.56
CA ARG A 44 23.78 -14.03 5.36
C ARG A 44 22.73 -15.11 5.65
N THR A 45 22.10 -15.01 6.82
CA THR A 45 20.90 -15.78 7.14
C THR A 45 19.70 -15.30 6.32
N ALA A 46 18.61 -16.06 6.31
CA ALA A 46 17.35 -15.67 5.69
C ALA A 46 16.85 -14.32 6.22
N PHE A 47 16.84 -14.11 7.53
CA PHE A 47 16.40 -12.85 8.15
C PHE A 47 17.26 -11.66 7.74
N GLN A 48 18.59 -11.80 7.73
CA GLN A 48 19.51 -10.75 7.27
C GLN A 48 19.27 -10.42 5.79
N ARG A 49 19.06 -11.43 4.95
CA ARG A 49 18.77 -11.28 3.53
C ARG A 49 17.46 -10.53 3.28
N LEU A 50 16.37 -10.89 3.96
CA LEU A 50 15.09 -10.19 3.83
C LEU A 50 15.19 -8.73 4.29
N TYR A 51 15.87 -8.49 5.41
CA TYR A 51 16.06 -7.13 5.95
C TYR A 51 16.82 -6.24 4.95
N ASP A 52 18.00 -6.69 4.51
CA ASP A 52 18.84 -5.93 3.58
C ASP A 52 18.19 -5.78 2.21
N MET A 53 17.44 -6.79 1.77
CA MET A 53 16.63 -6.72 0.55
C MET A 53 15.66 -5.54 0.61
N ILE A 54 14.88 -5.40 1.68
CA ILE A 54 13.91 -4.30 1.82
C ILE A 54 14.65 -2.96 1.82
N LEU A 55 15.75 -2.86 2.57
CA LEU A 55 16.55 -1.63 2.65
C LEU A 55 17.23 -1.25 1.33
N SER A 56 17.55 -2.21 0.48
CA SER A 56 18.22 -1.95 -0.81
C SER A 56 17.40 -1.07 -1.76
N TYR A 57 16.08 -0.99 -1.58
CA TYR A 57 15.19 -0.09 -2.35
C TYR A 57 15.11 1.32 -1.76
N GLY A 58 15.69 1.54 -0.58
CA GLY A 58 15.62 2.79 0.16
C GLY A 58 14.26 3.05 0.82
N GLY A 59 14.18 4.17 1.52
CA GLY A 59 12.95 4.65 2.13
C GLY A 59 12.98 6.16 2.28
N ASP A 60 11.79 6.74 2.37
CA ASP A 60 11.59 8.17 2.57
C ASP A 60 11.09 8.41 4.00
N GLU A 61 11.85 9.19 4.76
CA GLU A 61 11.42 9.63 6.09
C GLU A 61 10.47 10.82 5.95
N TYR A 62 9.34 10.75 6.63
CA TYR A 62 8.39 11.85 6.70
C TYR A 62 7.79 11.96 8.09
N THR A 63 7.46 13.19 8.48
CA THR A 63 6.77 13.46 9.74
C THR A 63 5.30 13.71 9.46
N ARG A 64 4.43 13.01 10.20
CA ARG A 64 2.99 13.26 10.20
C ARG A 64 2.53 13.30 11.64
N GLU A 65 1.76 14.33 12.01
CA GLU A 65 1.22 14.46 13.37
C GLU A 65 2.34 14.39 14.43
N ARG A 66 3.52 14.96 14.16
CA ARG A 66 4.74 14.88 14.99
C ARG A 66 5.32 13.48 15.23
N GLU A 67 4.75 12.44 14.63
CA GLU A 67 5.36 11.11 14.57
C GLU A 67 6.21 10.97 13.30
N SER A 68 7.37 10.32 13.44
CA SER A 68 8.26 10.04 12.31
C SER A 68 7.93 8.67 11.73
N TYR A 69 7.70 8.64 10.42
CA TYR A 69 7.39 7.45 9.65
C TYR A 69 8.49 7.22 8.60
N VAL A 70 8.73 5.95 8.28
CA VAL A 70 9.59 5.54 7.18
C VAL A 70 8.73 4.84 6.15
N HIS A 71 8.63 5.44 4.97
CA HIS A 71 8.00 4.81 3.82
C HIS A 71 9.04 3.99 3.05
N TYR A 72 8.96 2.66 3.13
CA TYR A 72 9.89 1.79 2.41
C TYR A 72 9.41 1.59 0.96
N ARG A 73 10.19 2.10 0.00
CA ARG A 73 9.86 2.04 -1.44
C ARG A 73 9.73 0.62 -1.99
N PHE A 74 10.29 -0.36 -1.28
CA PHE A 74 10.08 -1.78 -1.57
C PHE A 74 8.58 -2.15 -1.65
N PHE A 75 7.73 -1.57 -0.80
CA PHE A 75 6.30 -1.87 -0.76
C PHE A 75 5.48 -1.11 -1.81
N ASP A 76 6.12 -0.28 -2.64
CA ASP A 76 5.49 0.36 -3.82
C ASP A 76 5.46 -0.57 -5.05
N ASP A 77 5.88 -1.84 -4.89
CA ASP A 77 5.99 -2.82 -5.97
C ASP A 77 6.86 -2.32 -7.14
N PRO A 78 8.19 -2.22 -6.93
CA PRO A 78 9.14 -1.82 -7.98
C PRO A 78 9.23 -2.84 -9.12
N PHE A 79 8.62 -4.02 -8.97
CA PHE A 79 8.71 -5.15 -9.91
C PHE A 79 7.65 -5.10 -11.01
N GLU A 80 6.41 -4.71 -10.66
CA GLU A 80 5.27 -4.68 -11.59
C GLU A 80 4.62 -3.29 -11.67
N HIS A 81 5.40 -2.22 -11.48
CA HIS A 81 4.97 -0.82 -11.60
C HIS A 81 3.76 -0.48 -10.69
N GLY A 82 3.82 -0.85 -9.41
CA GLY A 82 2.77 -0.50 -8.45
C GLY A 82 1.51 -1.37 -8.50
N LYS A 83 1.54 -2.49 -9.21
CA LYS A 83 0.38 -3.42 -9.29
C LYS A 83 0.03 -4.02 -7.93
N ASP A 84 1.03 -4.29 -7.10
CA ASP A 84 0.88 -4.80 -5.74
C ASP A 84 1.27 -3.76 -4.67
N ALA A 85 1.35 -2.47 -5.03
CA ALA A 85 1.69 -1.41 -4.09
C ALA A 85 0.78 -1.39 -2.85
N VAL A 86 1.39 -1.18 -1.68
CA VAL A 86 0.71 -1.15 -0.39
C VAL A 86 0.59 0.31 0.07
N PHE A 87 -0.64 0.80 0.18
CA PHE A 87 -0.91 2.20 0.56
C PHE A 87 -1.39 2.32 2.01
N GLY A 88 -1.00 3.39 2.69
CA GLY A 88 -1.54 3.79 4.00
C GLY A 88 -1.22 2.86 5.17
N LEU A 89 -0.25 1.95 5.03
CA LEU A 89 0.12 0.95 6.05
C LEU A 89 1.57 1.09 6.53
N ASP A 90 2.17 2.28 6.43
CA ASP A 90 3.58 2.51 6.79
C ASP A 90 3.89 2.07 8.24
N LYS A 91 2.98 2.33 9.19
CA LYS A 91 3.18 1.94 10.60
C LYS A 91 3.30 0.40 10.78
N PRO A 92 2.32 -0.42 10.34
CA PRO A 92 2.50 -1.88 10.33
C PRO A 92 3.73 -2.37 9.56
N LEU A 93 4.07 -1.73 8.44
CA LEU A 93 5.25 -2.10 7.64
C LEU A 93 6.56 -1.76 8.37
N MET A 94 6.62 -0.64 9.10
CA MET A 94 7.74 -0.30 9.98
C MET A 94 7.91 -1.32 11.10
N ASP A 95 6.81 -1.79 11.71
CA ASP A 95 6.87 -2.83 12.73
C ASP A 95 7.39 -4.15 12.15
N LEU A 96 6.94 -4.53 10.95
CA LEU A 96 7.47 -5.70 10.21
C LEU A 96 8.98 -5.58 9.95
N VAL A 97 9.43 -4.44 9.42
CA VAL A 97 10.86 -4.21 9.13
C VAL A 97 11.69 -4.17 10.40
N ARG A 98 11.16 -3.63 11.51
CA ARG A 98 11.83 -3.66 12.82
C ARG A 98 12.00 -5.07 13.35
N ILE A 99 11.02 -5.95 13.12
CA ILE A 99 11.13 -7.36 13.48
C ILE A 99 12.23 -8.05 12.66
N PHE A 100 12.28 -7.80 11.35
CA PHE A 100 13.40 -8.29 10.51
C PHE A 100 14.75 -7.74 10.98
N GLN A 101 14.84 -6.47 11.34
CA GLN A 101 16.07 -5.88 11.88
C GLN A 101 16.52 -6.56 13.17
N SER A 102 15.59 -6.81 14.10
CA SER A 102 15.84 -7.49 15.36
C SER A 102 16.30 -8.94 15.13
N ALA A 103 15.66 -9.65 14.20
CA ALA A 103 16.01 -11.03 13.85
C ALA A 103 17.34 -11.13 13.11
N ALA A 104 17.63 -10.19 12.22
CA ALA A 104 18.92 -10.08 11.51
C ALA A 104 20.11 -9.88 12.47
N ARG A 105 19.86 -9.39 13.69
CA ARG A 105 20.85 -9.18 14.76
C ARG A 105 20.85 -10.29 15.82
N GLY A 106 20.01 -11.32 15.69
CA GLY A 106 19.95 -12.44 16.64
C GLY A 106 19.42 -12.07 18.03
N TYR A 107 18.48 -11.13 18.12
CA TYR A 107 17.89 -10.72 19.41
C TYR A 107 16.69 -11.59 19.86
N GLY A 108 16.50 -12.78 19.27
CA GLY A 108 15.49 -13.77 19.65
C GLY A 108 14.18 -13.69 18.88
N THR A 109 13.98 -12.66 18.05
CA THR A 109 12.80 -12.54 17.18
C THR A 109 12.83 -13.51 16.00
N GLU A 110 14.02 -13.96 15.59
CA GLU A 110 14.24 -15.02 14.60
C GLU A 110 13.63 -16.37 15.02
N ARG A 111 13.47 -16.59 16.33
CA ARG A 111 12.92 -17.84 16.90
C ARG A 111 11.40 -17.88 17.01
N ARG A 112 10.70 -17.07 16.22
CA ARG A 112 9.24 -16.88 16.30
C ARG A 112 8.61 -16.84 14.92
N VAL A 113 7.37 -17.33 14.84
CA VAL A 113 6.53 -17.25 13.65
C VAL A 113 6.00 -15.82 13.49
N LEU A 114 6.13 -15.22 12.31
CA LEU A 114 5.52 -13.92 12.01
C LEU A 114 4.07 -14.13 11.60
N LEU A 115 3.11 -13.55 12.33
CA LEU A 115 1.68 -13.67 12.02
C LEU A 115 1.11 -12.32 11.58
N LEU A 116 0.81 -12.20 10.29
CA LEU A 116 0.03 -11.08 9.77
C LEU A 116 -1.45 -11.31 10.06
N HIS A 117 -2.04 -10.42 10.85
CA HIS A 117 -3.40 -10.56 11.35
C HIS A 117 -4.27 -9.38 10.91
N GLY A 118 -5.48 -9.64 10.47
CA GLY A 118 -6.45 -8.57 10.20
C GLY A 118 -7.55 -8.97 9.23
N PRO A 119 -8.48 -8.06 8.88
CA PRO A 119 -9.66 -8.35 8.07
C PRO A 119 -9.38 -8.88 6.67
N VAL A 120 -10.37 -9.52 6.05
CA VAL A 120 -10.24 -10.00 4.66
C VAL A 120 -10.06 -8.85 3.67
N GLY A 121 -9.22 -9.03 2.65
CA GLY A 121 -8.98 -7.95 1.68
C GLY A 121 -8.11 -6.80 2.19
N THR A 122 -7.44 -6.96 3.34
CA THR A 122 -6.25 -6.16 3.68
C THR A 122 -5.01 -6.69 2.95
N ALA A 123 -3.91 -5.94 3.02
CA ALA A 123 -2.69 -6.21 2.24
C ALA A 123 -1.85 -7.43 2.71
N LYS A 124 -2.33 -8.28 3.63
CA LYS A 124 -1.53 -9.38 4.22
C LYS A 124 -0.82 -10.26 3.18
N SER A 125 -1.57 -10.92 2.31
CA SER A 125 -0.98 -11.78 1.27
C SER A 125 -0.26 -10.98 0.18
N THR A 126 -0.56 -9.68 0.03
CA THR A 126 0.16 -8.80 -0.90
C THR A 126 1.57 -8.50 -0.37
N ILE A 127 1.70 -8.22 0.93
CA ILE A 127 2.99 -8.02 1.61
C ILE A 127 3.87 -9.27 1.44
N VAL A 128 3.35 -10.46 1.72
CA VAL A 128 4.12 -11.72 1.58
C VAL A 128 4.51 -11.96 0.11
N ARG A 129 3.61 -11.71 -0.84
CA ARG A 129 3.92 -11.82 -2.27
C ARG A 129 5.02 -10.86 -2.70
N LEU A 130 5.04 -9.63 -2.18
CA LEU A 130 6.12 -8.67 -2.42
C LEU A 130 7.44 -9.18 -1.85
N LEU A 131 7.46 -9.73 -0.62
CA LEU A 131 8.66 -10.33 -0.04
C LEU A 131 9.22 -11.46 -0.91
N LYS A 132 8.36 -12.35 -1.43
CA LYS A 132 8.74 -13.43 -2.34
C LYS A 132 9.33 -12.91 -3.65
N LYS A 133 8.62 -12.00 -4.34
CA LYS A 133 9.11 -11.31 -5.56
C LYS A 133 10.45 -10.61 -5.30
N GLY A 134 10.56 -9.96 -4.15
CA GLY A 134 11.77 -9.30 -3.67
C GLY A 134 12.92 -10.27 -3.55
N LEU A 135 12.73 -11.43 -2.92
CA LEU A 135 13.79 -12.43 -2.73
C LEU A 135 14.27 -12.99 -4.07
N GLU A 136 13.34 -13.27 -4.98
CA GLU A 136 13.66 -13.69 -6.34
C GLU A 136 14.49 -12.64 -7.08
N ALA A 137 14.08 -11.37 -7.03
CA ALA A 137 14.81 -10.29 -7.70
C ALA A 137 16.16 -10.02 -7.04
N TYR A 138 16.20 -9.99 -5.71
CA TYR A 138 17.40 -9.69 -4.91
C TYR A 138 18.44 -10.79 -5.06
N SER A 139 18.06 -12.07 -5.10
CA SER A 139 19.01 -13.18 -5.34
C SER A 139 19.72 -13.11 -6.70
N ARG A 140 19.20 -12.32 -7.64
CA ARG A 140 19.82 -12.07 -8.95
C ARG A 140 20.74 -10.85 -8.97
N THR A 141 20.82 -10.07 -7.89
CA THR A 141 21.72 -8.92 -7.79
C THR A 141 23.07 -9.32 -7.18
N GLU A 142 24.05 -8.43 -7.33
CA GLU A 142 25.37 -8.50 -6.69
C GLU A 142 25.27 -8.46 -5.17
N ASP A 143 24.37 -7.64 -4.64
CA ASP A 143 24.18 -7.52 -3.21
C ASP A 143 23.45 -8.72 -2.65
N GLY A 144 22.45 -9.29 -3.31
CA GLY A 144 21.72 -10.46 -2.82
C GLY A 144 22.42 -11.78 -3.08
N ARG A 145 23.74 -11.76 -3.25
CA ARG A 145 24.51 -12.96 -3.56
C ARG A 145 24.44 -14.02 -2.45
N LEU A 146 24.19 -15.27 -2.84
CA LEU A 146 24.24 -16.47 -2.00
C LEU A 146 24.65 -17.71 -2.82
N TYR A 147 25.13 -18.74 -2.14
CA TYR A 147 25.69 -19.94 -2.75
C TYR A 147 25.21 -21.21 -2.05
N THR A 148 25.29 -22.32 -2.77
CA THR A 148 25.13 -23.68 -2.22
C THR A 148 26.13 -24.61 -2.89
N PHE A 149 26.09 -25.90 -2.60
CA PHE A 149 27.03 -26.87 -3.16
C PHE A 149 26.34 -28.13 -3.69
N TYR A 150 27.11 -28.88 -4.47
CA TYR A 150 26.78 -30.23 -4.91
C TYR A 150 28.02 -31.12 -4.84
N TRP A 151 27.79 -32.41 -4.72
CA TRP A 151 28.82 -33.44 -4.77
C TRP A 151 29.02 -33.90 -6.22
N GLN A 152 30.28 -33.97 -6.64
CA GLN A 152 30.69 -34.47 -7.94
C GLN A 152 31.52 -35.74 -7.75
N PHE A 153 30.95 -36.86 -8.20
CA PHE A 153 31.59 -38.17 -8.11
C PHE A 153 32.46 -38.46 -9.33
N GLU A 154 33.38 -39.41 -9.19
CA GLU A 154 34.36 -39.76 -10.24
C GLU A 154 33.71 -40.38 -11.49
N ASP A 155 32.55 -41.02 -11.32
CA ASP A 155 31.74 -41.59 -12.40
C ASP A 155 30.91 -40.54 -13.17
N GLY A 156 31.04 -39.26 -12.78
CA GLY A 156 30.30 -38.15 -13.35
C GLY A 156 28.91 -37.96 -12.73
N GLU A 157 28.51 -38.76 -11.75
CA GLU A 157 27.27 -38.54 -11.01
C GLU A 157 27.34 -37.20 -10.25
N ARG A 158 26.23 -36.47 -10.26
CA ARG A 158 26.06 -35.20 -9.54
C ARG A 158 24.95 -35.38 -8.52
N LEU A 159 25.26 -35.08 -7.26
CA LEU A 159 24.28 -35.01 -6.18
C LEU A 159 24.21 -33.58 -5.64
N ASP A 160 23.20 -32.84 -6.08
CA ASP A 160 22.90 -31.52 -5.51
C ASP A 160 22.52 -31.64 -4.03
N CYS A 161 22.95 -30.67 -3.22
CA CYS A 161 22.46 -30.56 -1.85
C CYS A 161 20.93 -30.33 -1.89
N PRO A 162 20.13 -31.27 -1.35
CA PRO A 162 18.68 -31.22 -1.50
C PRO A 162 18.04 -30.14 -0.60
N MET A 163 18.79 -29.63 0.37
CA MET A 163 18.38 -28.54 1.25
C MET A 163 19.01 -27.19 0.84
N HIS A 164 19.79 -27.12 -0.24
CA HIS A 164 20.49 -25.91 -0.66
C HIS A 164 21.31 -25.22 0.45
N GLU A 165 21.98 -26.04 1.25
CA GLU A 165 22.71 -25.61 2.44
C GLU A 165 23.85 -24.64 2.15
N GLU A 166 24.22 -23.92 3.21
CA GLU A 166 25.34 -23.00 3.21
C GLU A 166 26.67 -23.77 3.11
N PRO A 167 27.55 -23.49 2.12
CA PRO A 167 28.79 -24.24 1.95
C PRO A 167 29.70 -24.27 3.19
N LEU A 168 29.64 -23.29 4.10
CA LEU A 168 30.40 -23.34 5.36
C LEU A 168 30.08 -24.56 6.25
N HIS A 169 28.94 -25.23 6.05
CA HIS A 169 28.63 -26.49 6.73
C HIS A 169 29.58 -27.64 6.37
N LEU A 170 30.31 -27.54 5.26
CA LEU A 170 31.35 -28.50 4.85
C LEU A 170 32.60 -28.46 5.74
N ILE A 171 32.80 -27.37 6.48
CA ILE A 171 33.91 -27.26 7.45
C ILE A 171 33.58 -28.17 8.63
N PRO A 172 34.51 -29.03 9.08
CA PRO A 172 34.32 -29.88 10.25
C PRO A 172 33.86 -29.06 11.47
N PRO A 173 32.86 -29.52 12.24
CA PRO A 173 32.32 -28.77 13.38
C PRO A 173 33.40 -28.32 14.39
N GLU A 174 34.40 -29.18 14.63
CA GLU A 174 35.53 -28.91 15.51
C GLU A 174 36.45 -27.76 15.05
N PHE A 175 36.47 -27.46 13.75
CA PHE A 175 37.31 -26.40 13.16
C PHE A 175 36.50 -25.14 12.83
N ARG A 176 35.19 -25.25 12.66
CA ARG A 176 34.31 -24.16 12.20
C ARG A 176 34.43 -22.91 13.06
N ALA A 177 34.47 -23.05 14.38
CA ALA A 177 34.61 -21.91 15.30
C ALA A 177 35.93 -21.15 15.09
N ALA A 178 37.05 -21.87 14.92
CA ALA A 178 38.35 -21.26 14.66
C ALA A 178 38.38 -20.54 13.31
N VAL A 179 37.85 -21.18 12.25
CA VAL A 179 37.79 -20.57 10.91
C VAL A 179 36.89 -19.33 10.89
N LEU A 180 35.73 -19.38 11.54
CA LEU A 180 34.84 -18.23 11.62
C LEU A 180 35.46 -17.07 12.40
N ASN A 181 36.20 -17.35 13.48
CA ASN A 181 36.92 -16.31 14.22
C ASN A 181 37.96 -15.61 13.34
N ASP A 182 38.70 -16.37 12.53
CA ASP A 182 39.68 -15.80 11.59
C ASP A 182 39.01 -14.97 10.50
N LEU A 183 37.90 -15.47 9.91
CA LEU A 183 37.11 -14.73 8.91
C LEU A 183 36.50 -13.45 9.49
N ASN A 184 36.07 -13.48 10.75
CA ASN A 184 35.42 -12.36 11.43
C ASN A 184 36.40 -11.37 12.08
N ALA A 185 37.69 -11.68 12.15
CA ALA A 185 38.67 -10.90 12.91
C ALA A 185 38.77 -9.44 12.48
N GLN A 186 38.50 -9.14 11.20
CA GLN A 186 38.53 -7.79 10.64
C GLN A 186 37.15 -7.25 10.27
N LEU A 187 36.08 -8.01 10.55
CA LEU A 187 34.73 -7.60 10.21
C LEU A 187 34.09 -6.80 11.35
N PRO A 188 33.36 -5.72 11.04
CA PRO A 188 32.56 -5.03 12.04
C PRO A 188 31.49 -5.99 12.58
N ALA A 189 31.07 -5.80 13.83
CA ALA A 189 30.10 -6.68 14.50
C ALA A 189 28.81 -6.93 13.69
N ALA A 190 28.36 -5.93 12.91
CA ALA A 190 27.18 -6.02 12.07
C ALA A 190 27.36 -6.87 10.80
N GLU A 191 28.59 -7.18 10.39
CA GLU A 191 28.92 -7.95 9.19
C GLU A 191 29.61 -9.27 9.51
N GLN A 192 29.67 -9.65 10.79
CA GLN A 192 30.23 -10.94 11.19
C GLN A 192 29.43 -12.09 10.59
N ILE A 193 30.16 -13.07 10.08
CA ILE A 193 29.63 -14.28 9.51
C ILE A 193 29.25 -15.22 10.65
N HIS A 194 27.99 -15.65 10.63
CA HIS A 194 27.48 -16.67 11.52
C HIS A 194 27.14 -17.90 10.67
N SER A 195 27.60 -19.07 11.07
CA SER A 195 27.25 -20.34 10.46
C SER A 195 26.87 -21.33 11.55
N GLU A 196 25.57 -21.45 11.77
CA GLU A 196 24.95 -22.42 12.67
C GLU A 196 24.40 -23.61 11.87
N GLY A 197 24.26 -24.76 12.52
CA GLY A 197 23.72 -25.98 11.92
C GLY A 197 24.74 -26.90 11.29
N ASP A 198 24.28 -28.06 10.83
CA ASP A 198 25.08 -29.14 10.26
C ASP A 198 24.52 -29.63 8.91
N LEU A 199 25.36 -30.36 8.16
CA LEU A 199 24.97 -30.99 6.91
C LEU A 199 23.73 -31.87 7.05
N CYS A 200 22.83 -31.75 6.09
CA CYS A 200 21.60 -32.51 6.00
C CYS A 200 21.90 -33.99 5.85
N PRO A 201 20.95 -34.90 6.16
CA PRO A 201 21.23 -36.32 6.20
C PRO A 201 21.88 -36.90 4.93
N ALA A 202 21.47 -36.44 3.74
CA ALA A 202 22.03 -36.89 2.47
C ALA A 202 23.47 -36.39 2.24
N CYS A 203 23.73 -35.11 2.49
CA CYS A 203 25.07 -34.52 2.39
C CYS A 203 26.02 -35.11 3.44
N ARG A 204 25.56 -35.26 4.68
CA ARG A 204 26.33 -35.85 5.78
C ARG A 204 26.71 -37.30 5.51
N TYR A 205 25.79 -38.09 4.95
CA TYR A 205 26.10 -39.46 4.53
C TYR A 205 27.22 -39.50 3.50
N THR A 206 27.11 -38.65 2.48
CA THR A 206 28.11 -38.54 1.39
C THR A 206 29.46 -38.09 1.94
N TYR A 207 29.46 -37.02 2.74
CA TYR A 207 30.63 -36.50 3.44
C TYR A 207 31.35 -37.58 4.25
N ASN A 208 30.61 -38.31 5.11
CA ASN A 208 31.21 -39.33 5.97
C ASN A 208 31.82 -40.49 5.17
N ARG A 209 31.14 -40.94 4.11
CA ARG A 209 31.68 -42.00 3.24
C ARG A 209 32.93 -41.59 2.48
N MET A 210 32.98 -40.35 1.99
CA MET A 210 34.17 -39.83 1.32
C MET A 210 35.32 -39.69 2.32
N LEU A 211 35.05 -39.19 3.52
CA LEU A 211 36.06 -39.03 4.56
C LEU A 211 36.63 -40.38 5.01
N GLU A 212 35.78 -41.40 5.16
CA GLU A 212 36.21 -42.77 5.47
C GLU A 212 37.14 -43.33 4.38
N LYS A 213 36.76 -43.16 3.10
CA LYS A 213 37.61 -43.57 1.96
C LYS A 213 38.93 -42.81 1.91
N ALA A 214 38.92 -41.54 2.29
CA ALA A 214 40.10 -40.68 2.38
C ALA A 214 40.95 -40.93 3.64
N GLY A 215 40.58 -41.91 4.48
CA GLY A 215 41.31 -42.20 5.72
C GLY A 215 41.27 -41.07 6.75
N GLY A 216 40.23 -40.23 6.71
CA GLY A 216 40.07 -39.08 7.60
C GLY A 216 40.65 -37.76 7.06
N ASP A 217 41.26 -37.74 5.87
CA ASP A 217 41.78 -36.51 5.28
C ASP A 217 40.64 -35.67 4.65
N TRP A 218 40.26 -34.59 5.34
CA TRP A 218 39.24 -33.65 4.86
C TRP A 218 39.65 -32.90 3.59
N LEU A 219 40.95 -32.62 3.38
CA LEU A 219 41.38 -31.93 2.17
C LEU A 219 41.21 -32.81 0.93
N ALA A 220 41.35 -34.13 1.09
CA ALA A 220 41.16 -35.08 0.00
C ALA A 220 39.71 -35.19 -0.47
N ILE A 221 38.71 -34.74 0.31
CA ILE A 221 37.30 -34.76 -0.13
C ILE A 221 36.87 -33.51 -0.92
N LEU A 222 37.59 -32.39 -0.79
CA LEU A 222 37.21 -31.11 -1.41
C LEU A 222 37.18 -31.11 -2.95
N PRO A 223 38.02 -31.88 -3.67
CA PRO A 223 37.90 -31.99 -5.12
C PRO A 223 36.55 -32.54 -5.60
N HIS A 224 35.83 -33.26 -4.73
CA HIS A 224 34.48 -33.79 -5.01
C HIS A 224 33.37 -32.79 -4.67
N VAL A 225 33.70 -31.59 -4.21
CA VAL A 225 32.73 -30.56 -3.88
C VAL A 225 32.82 -29.42 -4.88
N ARG A 226 31.65 -29.02 -5.40
CA ARG A 226 31.51 -27.85 -6.25
C ARG A 226 30.50 -26.90 -5.62
N VAL A 227 30.91 -25.66 -5.44
CA VAL A 227 30.04 -24.57 -4.98
C VAL A 227 29.43 -23.92 -6.19
N LYS A 228 28.14 -23.60 -6.13
CA LYS A 228 27.39 -22.95 -7.20
C LYS A 228 26.59 -21.78 -6.68
N ARG A 229 26.33 -20.84 -7.58
CA ARG A 229 25.38 -19.76 -7.38
C ARG A 229 23.98 -20.33 -7.11
N LEU A 230 23.32 -19.86 -6.05
CA LEU A 230 21.92 -20.19 -5.75
C LEU A 230 21.03 -19.00 -6.10
N LEU A 231 20.00 -19.24 -6.91
CA LEU A 231 18.95 -18.27 -7.23
C LEU A 231 17.66 -18.74 -6.56
N LEU A 232 16.97 -17.82 -5.89
CA LEU A 232 15.70 -18.13 -5.25
C LEU A 232 14.57 -18.02 -6.28
N SER A 233 13.62 -18.95 -6.22
CA SER A 233 12.45 -18.95 -7.10
C SER A 233 11.27 -19.65 -6.45
N GLU A 234 10.12 -18.97 -6.42
CA GLU A 234 8.86 -19.59 -6.00
C GLU A 234 8.40 -20.64 -7.02
N LYS A 235 8.56 -20.35 -8.32
CA LYS A 235 8.11 -21.24 -9.40
C LYS A 235 8.90 -22.54 -9.48
N ASP A 236 10.21 -22.45 -9.29
CA ASP A 236 11.09 -23.62 -9.30
C ASP A 236 11.20 -24.28 -7.92
N ARG A 237 10.48 -23.76 -6.91
CA ARG A 237 10.49 -24.24 -5.51
C ARG A 237 11.91 -24.27 -4.92
N ILE A 238 12.60 -23.13 -4.95
CA ILE A 238 13.96 -22.95 -4.42
C ILE A 238 13.98 -21.75 -3.47
N GLY A 239 14.14 -22.02 -2.17
CA GLY A 239 14.17 -21.05 -1.06
C GLY A 239 12.88 -20.25 -0.86
N ILE A 240 11.80 -20.58 -1.56
CA ILE A 240 10.48 -19.97 -1.37
C ILE A 240 9.43 -21.08 -1.34
N GLY A 241 8.86 -21.32 -0.16
CA GLY A 241 7.81 -22.31 0.10
C GLY A 241 6.44 -21.66 0.34
N THR A 242 5.38 -22.39 0.03
CA THR A 242 4.00 -21.94 0.28
C THR A 242 3.14 -23.11 0.74
N PHE A 243 2.69 -23.05 1.98
CA PHE A 243 1.76 -24.01 2.54
C PHE A 243 0.35 -23.44 2.59
N GLN A 244 -0.61 -24.22 2.07
CA GLN A 244 -2.03 -23.93 2.17
C GLN A 244 -2.76 -25.08 2.86
N PRO A 245 -3.54 -24.82 3.93
CA PRO A 245 -4.34 -25.84 4.59
C PRO A 245 -5.42 -26.37 3.63
N LYS A 246 -5.59 -27.69 3.65
CA LYS A 246 -6.64 -28.44 2.95
C LYS A 246 -7.44 -29.21 4.00
N ASP A 247 -8.37 -30.06 3.56
CA ASP A 247 -9.14 -30.92 4.46
C ASP A 247 -8.20 -31.83 5.28
N GLU A 248 -8.36 -31.84 6.61
CA GLU A 248 -7.51 -32.56 7.59
C GLU A 248 -7.31 -34.04 7.21
N LYS A 249 -8.33 -34.67 6.61
CA LYS A 249 -8.26 -36.09 6.22
C LYS A 249 -7.29 -36.37 5.06
N ASN A 250 -6.91 -35.34 4.32
CA ASN A 250 -6.10 -35.43 3.10
C ASN A 250 -4.75 -34.71 3.23
N GLN A 251 -4.33 -34.34 4.44
CA GLN A 251 -3.04 -33.71 4.69
C GLN A 251 -2.18 -34.53 5.64
N ASP A 252 -0.90 -34.59 5.34
CA ASP A 252 0.11 -35.34 6.11
C ASP A 252 1.31 -34.42 6.39
N SER A 253 1.96 -34.57 7.55
CA SER A 253 3.12 -33.75 7.95
C SER A 253 4.34 -33.88 7.03
N THR A 254 4.36 -34.91 6.19
CA THR A 254 5.33 -35.04 5.09
C THR A 254 5.24 -33.89 4.07
N GLU A 255 4.10 -33.22 3.91
CA GLU A 255 4.00 -31.99 3.10
C GLU A 255 4.89 -30.86 3.64
N LEU A 256 5.26 -30.87 4.92
CA LEU A 256 6.18 -29.90 5.52
C LEU A 256 7.63 -30.39 5.54
N THR A 257 7.85 -31.68 5.80
CA THR A 257 9.18 -32.22 6.18
C THR A 257 9.79 -33.20 5.17
N GLY A 258 9.08 -33.50 4.09
CA GLY A 258 9.49 -34.44 3.04
C GLY A 258 9.06 -35.89 3.30
N ASP A 259 9.29 -36.75 2.31
CA ASP A 259 8.84 -38.15 2.35
C ASP A 259 9.90 -39.16 1.87
N ILE A 260 9.59 -40.46 2.02
CA ILE A 260 10.48 -41.54 1.58
C ILE A 260 10.16 -41.87 0.12
N ASN A 261 11.20 -41.87 -0.73
CA ASN A 261 11.10 -42.24 -2.12
C ASN A 261 11.24 -43.77 -2.31
N TYR A 262 10.12 -44.47 -2.42
CA TYR A 262 10.10 -45.92 -2.58
C TYR A 262 10.87 -46.45 -3.80
N ARG A 263 11.01 -45.65 -4.87
CA ARG A 263 11.81 -46.06 -6.05
C ARG A 263 13.30 -46.05 -5.72
N LYS A 264 13.77 -45.03 -5.01
CA LYS A 264 15.17 -44.94 -4.57
C LYS A 264 15.54 -45.96 -3.50
N ILE A 265 14.55 -46.49 -2.75
CA ILE A 265 14.80 -47.66 -1.87
C ILE A 265 15.28 -48.86 -2.68
N ALA A 266 14.71 -49.11 -3.86
CA ALA A 266 15.15 -50.24 -4.69
C ALA A 266 16.59 -50.07 -5.19
N GLU A 267 17.03 -48.83 -5.36
CA GLU A 267 18.39 -48.47 -5.79
C GLU A 267 19.40 -48.53 -4.64
N TYR A 268 19.08 -47.94 -3.48
CA TYR A 268 19.99 -47.83 -2.34
C TYR A 268 19.82 -48.94 -1.28
N GLY A 269 18.80 -49.76 -1.43
CA GLY A 269 18.56 -50.98 -0.64
C GLY A 269 17.89 -50.79 0.73
N SER A 270 17.67 -49.55 1.19
CA SER A 270 17.04 -49.29 2.49
C SER A 270 16.29 -47.96 2.53
N ASP A 271 15.18 -47.93 3.27
CA ASP A 271 14.45 -46.72 3.62
C ASP A 271 15.14 -45.87 4.71
N SER A 272 16.24 -46.38 5.26
CA SER A 272 17.12 -45.69 6.21
C SER A 272 18.34 -45.07 5.53
N ASP A 273 18.51 -45.25 4.21
CA ASP A 273 19.51 -44.50 3.43
C ASP A 273 18.97 -43.09 3.13
N PRO A 274 19.62 -42.01 3.59
CA PRO A 274 19.10 -40.66 3.43
C PRO A 274 19.02 -40.18 1.98
N ARG A 275 19.70 -40.84 1.04
CA ARG A 275 19.58 -40.54 -0.39
C ARG A 275 18.25 -41.04 -0.96
N ALA A 276 17.59 -41.97 -0.28
CA ALA A 276 16.24 -42.43 -0.61
C ALA A 276 15.12 -41.53 -0.04
N PHE A 277 15.45 -40.44 0.65
CA PHE A 277 14.48 -39.46 1.14
C PHE A 277 14.36 -38.28 0.17
N ASN A 278 13.13 -37.81 -0.06
CA ASN A 278 12.85 -36.57 -0.77
C ASN A 278 12.75 -35.44 0.25
N PHE A 279 13.67 -34.47 0.16
CA PHE A 279 13.60 -33.25 0.97
C PHE A 279 12.80 -32.19 0.19
N ASP A 280 11.52 -32.46 -0.04
CA ASP A 280 10.63 -31.64 -0.88
C ASP A 280 9.38 -31.15 -0.12
N GLY A 281 9.39 -31.26 1.21
CA GLY A 281 8.44 -30.57 2.07
C GLY A 281 8.63 -29.05 2.01
N GLU A 282 7.58 -28.29 2.33
CA GLU A 282 7.63 -26.83 2.20
C GLU A 282 8.71 -26.17 3.06
N LEU A 283 9.06 -26.73 4.23
CA LEU A 283 10.17 -26.26 5.09
C LEU A 283 11.54 -26.72 4.57
N ASN A 284 11.60 -27.76 3.73
CA ASN A 284 12.83 -28.12 3.04
C ASN A 284 13.11 -27.16 1.89
N ILE A 285 12.06 -26.88 1.11
CA ILE A 285 12.10 -26.01 -0.07
C ILE A 285 12.43 -24.58 0.29
N ALA A 286 11.85 -24.06 1.37
CA ALA A 286 12.02 -22.67 1.77
C ALA A 286 13.39 -22.38 2.41
N ASN A 287 14.24 -23.38 2.59
CA ASN A 287 15.56 -23.20 3.19
C ASN A 287 16.38 -22.14 2.45
N ARG A 288 17.10 -21.31 3.22
CA ARG A 288 17.79 -20.08 2.80
C ARG A 288 16.86 -18.94 2.36
N GLY A 289 15.55 -19.02 2.59
CA GLY A 289 14.61 -17.96 2.21
C GLY A 289 13.37 -17.87 3.09
N LEU A 290 12.18 -18.11 2.53
CA LEU A 290 10.89 -17.75 3.14
C LEU A 290 9.84 -18.83 2.90
N VAL A 291 9.11 -19.22 3.95
CA VAL A 291 7.90 -20.03 3.85
C VAL A 291 6.65 -19.22 4.23
N GLU A 292 5.65 -19.23 3.35
CA GLU A 292 4.33 -18.64 3.61
C GLU A 292 3.34 -19.71 4.08
N PHE A 293 2.67 -19.47 5.22
CA PHE A 293 1.52 -20.24 5.68
C PHE A 293 0.22 -19.45 5.48
N ILE A 294 -0.54 -19.84 4.47
CA ILE A 294 -1.83 -19.23 4.12
C ILE A 294 -2.87 -19.69 5.14
N GLU A 295 -3.54 -18.77 5.83
CA GLU A 295 -4.54 -19.12 6.87
C GLU A 295 -3.98 -20.09 7.93
N ILE A 296 -2.76 -19.82 8.43
CA ILE A 296 -1.98 -20.67 9.35
C ILE A 296 -2.76 -21.18 10.57
N LEU A 297 -3.79 -20.46 11.00
CA LEU A 297 -4.61 -20.85 12.14
C LEU A 297 -5.66 -21.93 11.82
N LYS A 298 -5.86 -22.28 10.55
CA LYS A 298 -6.68 -23.43 10.14
C LYS A 298 -5.88 -24.74 10.06
N LEU A 299 -4.60 -24.72 10.41
CA LEU A 299 -3.78 -25.92 10.46
C LEU A 299 -4.26 -26.86 11.56
N ASP A 300 -4.20 -28.17 11.26
CA ASP A 300 -4.35 -29.21 12.28
C ASP A 300 -3.22 -29.10 13.32
N VAL A 301 -3.53 -29.47 14.56
CA VAL A 301 -2.61 -29.50 15.71
C VAL A 301 -1.34 -30.30 15.40
N ALA A 302 -1.40 -31.33 14.58
CA ALA A 302 -0.24 -32.12 14.18
C ALA A 302 0.86 -31.28 13.48
N PHE A 303 0.48 -30.37 12.58
CA PHE A 303 1.43 -29.51 11.86
C PHE A 303 2.05 -28.43 12.75
N LEU A 304 1.36 -28.09 13.85
CA LEU A 304 1.80 -27.02 14.74
C LEU A 304 3.02 -27.43 15.55
N TYR A 305 3.21 -28.72 15.84
CA TYR A 305 4.43 -29.21 16.48
C TYR A 305 5.64 -29.05 15.58
N ASP A 306 5.54 -29.43 14.29
CA ASP A 306 6.63 -29.25 13.33
C ASP A 306 6.97 -27.77 13.14
N LEU A 307 5.95 -26.91 13.06
CA LEU A 307 6.11 -25.46 12.97
C LEU A 307 6.78 -24.85 14.21
N LEU A 308 6.42 -25.33 15.41
CA LEU A 308 7.01 -24.88 16.66
C LEU A 308 8.49 -25.29 16.77
N THR A 309 8.83 -26.50 16.37
CA THR A 309 10.23 -26.95 16.32
C THR A 309 11.02 -26.16 15.28
N ALA A 310 10.46 -25.96 14.08
CA ALA A 310 11.07 -25.18 13.00
C ALA A 310 11.35 -23.74 13.44
N SER A 311 10.38 -23.07 14.07
CA SER A 311 10.56 -21.70 14.54
C SER A 311 11.51 -21.57 15.74
N GLN A 312 11.48 -22.49 16.71
CA GLN A 312 12.27 -22.33 17.95
C GLN A 312 13.72 -22.81 17.85
N GLU A 313 13.89 -23.95 17.20
CA GLU A 313 15.15 -24.67 17.13
C GLU A 313 15.84 -24.50 15.78
N HIS A 314 15.17 -23.86 14.81
CA HIS A 314 15.64 -23.78 13.43
C HIS A 314 15.93 -25.18 12.87
N LYS A 315 15.06 -26.14 13.19
CA LYS A 315 15.20 -27.55 12.82
C LYS A 315 13.88 -28.16 12.40
N ILE A 316 13.94 -29.08 11.45
CA ILE A 316 12.85 -29.98 11.10
C ILE A 316 13.22 -31.42 11.41
N LYS A 317 12.22 -32.29 11.53
CA LYS A 317 12.40 -33.72 11.79
C LYS A 317 11.93 -34.56 10.60
N PRO A 318 12.79 -34.80 9.59
CA PRO A 318 12.46 -35.71 8.51
C PRO A 318 12.21 -37.12 9.06
N LYS A 319 11.22 -37.81 8.50
CA LYS A 319 10.81 -39.14 8.97
C LYS A 319 12.00 -40.11 8.89
N LYS A 320 12.28 -40.82 10.00
CA LYS A 320 13.41 -41.77 10.18
C LYS A 320 14.82 -41.17 10.23
N PHE A 321 14.99 -39.85 10.06
CA PHE A 321 16.31 -39.21 10.10
C PHE A 321 16.50 -38.32 11.34
N ALA A 322 17.73 -37.86 11.54
CA ALA A 322 18.04 -36.89 12.59
C ALA A 322 17.36 -35.54 12.30
N HIS A 323 17.28 -34.68 13.33
CA HIS A 323 16.88 -33.29 13.10
C HIS A 323 17.84 -32.65 12.08
N THR A 324 17.26 -31.88 11.17
CA THR A 324 17.97 -31.20 10.08
C THR A 324 17.78 -29.70 10.25
N ASP A 325 18.88 -28.95 10.23
CA ASP A 325 18.86 -27.49 10.38
C ASP A 325 18.20 -26.82 9.17
N ILE A 326 17.52 -25.71 9.42
CA ILE A 326 16.89 -24.83 8.43
C ILE A 326 17.24 -23.37 8.73
N ASP A 327 17.41 -22.57 7.69
CA ASP A 327 17.62 -21.13 7.73
C ASP A 327 16.53 -20.45 6.89
N GLU A 328 15.40 -20.14 7.50
CA GLU A 328 14.26 -19.57 6.79
C GLU A 328 13.43 -18.64 7.68
N VAL A 329 12.72 -17.72 7.03
CA VAL A 329 11.70 -16.90 7.67
C VAL A 329 10.37 -17.62 7.55
N ILE A 330 9.67 -17.79 8.67
CA ILE A 330 8.33 -18.38 8.71
C ILE A 330 7.30 -17.26 8.88
N ILE A 331 6.50 -17.03 7.84
CA ILE A 331 5.43 -16.03 7.87
C ILE A 331 4.07 -16.67 7.60
N GLY A 332 3.12 -16.46 8.51
CA GLY A 332 1.75 -16.87 8.36
C GLY A 332 0.82 -15.67 8.27
N HIS A 333 -0.34 -15.85 7.67
CA HIS A 333 -1.39 -14.84 7.74
C HIS A 333 -2.74 -15.43 8.11
N THR A 334 -3.55 -14.69 8.86
CA THR A 334 -4.88 -15.14 9.31
C THR A 334 -5.89 -13.99 9.31
N ASN A 335 -7.17 -14.34 9.38
CA ASN A 335 -8.26 -13.38 9.51
C ASN A 335 -8.73 -13.23 10.97
N GLU A 336 -9.49 -12.18 11.25
CA GLU A 336 -10.01 -11.87 12.59
C GLU A 336 -10.86 -12.99 13.18
N ALA A 337 -11.74 -13.59 12.36
CA ALA A 337 -12.68 -14.60 12.82
C ALA A 337 -11.97 -15.87 13.28
N GLU A 338 -10.99 -16.37 12.52
CA GLU A 338 -10.19 -17.53 12.91
C GLU A 338 -9.32 -17.24 14.12
N TYR A 339 -8.69 -16.05 14.17
CA TYR A 339 -7.91 -15.65 15.34
C TYR A 339 -8.74 -15.68 16.63
N ARG A 340 -9.95 -15.09 16.61
CA ARG A 340 -10.85 -15.09 17.78
C ARG A 340 -11.30 -16.47 18.21
N ARG A 341 -11.62 -17.37 17.25
CA ARG A 341 -12.01 -18.75 17.56
C ARG A 341 -10.93 -19.48 18.34
N LEU A 342 -9.66 -19.19 18.06
CA LEU A 342 -8.52 -19.95 18.59
C LEU A 342 -7.88 -19.31 19.83
N LEU A 343 -8.26 -18.08 20.19
CA LEU A 343 -7.85 -17.45 21.46
C LEU A 343 -8.28 -18.24 22.71
N HIS A 344 -9.31 -19.08 22.60
CA HIS A 344 -9.81 -19.88 23.73
C HIS A 344 -9.28 -21.32 23.76
N ASN A 345 -8.43 -21.72 22.81
CA ASN A 345 -7.90 -23.08 22.72
C ASN A 345 -6.55 -23.20 23.46
N GLU A 346 -6.46 -24.07 24.48
CA GLU A 346 -5.24 -24.33 25.26
C GLU A 346 -4.07 -24.83 24.39
N TYR A 347 -4.34 -25.68 23.38
CA TYR A 347 -3.31 -26.17 22.46
C TYR A 347 -2.66 -25.03 21.63
N MET A 348 -3.35 -23.90 21.51
CA MET A 348 -2.86 -22.69 20.82
C MET A 348 -2.10 -21.73 21.72
N GLU A 349 -1.99 -21.99 23.02
CA GLU A 349 -1.16 -21.19 23.92
C GLU A 349 0.31 -21.24 23.53
N ALA A 350 0.82 -22.44 23.22
CA ALA A 350 2.20 -22.63 22.75
C ALA A 350 2.48 -21.87 21.45
N LEU A 351 1.54 -21.86 20.50
CA LEU A 351 1.68 -21.09 19.26
C LEU A 351 1.66 -19.59 19.52
N ARG A 352 0.79 -19.11 20.42
CA ARG A 352 0.68 -17.70 20.78
C ARG A 352 1.99 -17.16 21.37
N ASP A 353 2.60 -17.90 22.30
CA ASP A 353 3.89 -17.52 22.88
C ASP A 353 5.03 -17.52 21.87
N ARG A 354 4.89 -18.24 20.77
CA ARG A 354 5.90 -18.40 19.71
C ARG A 354 5.59 -17.62 18.45
N THR A 355 4.60 -16.74 18.51
CA THR A 355 4.16 -15.91 17.40
C THR A 355 4.39 -14.44 17.71
N ILE A 356 4.91 -13.69 16.73
CA ILE A 356 4.89 -12.23 16.74
C ILE A 356 3.72 -11.80 15.85
N LYS A 357 2.68 -11.24 16.47
CA LYS A 357 1.51 -10.75 15.75
C LYS A 357 1.75 -9.33 15.24
N ILE A 358 1.46 -9.10 13.96
CA ILE A 358 1.44 -7.78 13.33
C ILE A 358 0.04 -7.53 12.78
N ASP A 359 -0.62 -6.49 13.29
CA ASP A 359 -1.97 -6.13 12.87
C ASP A 359 -1.90 -5.33 11.56
N ILE A 360 -2.57 -5.85 10.53
CA ILE A 360 -2.70 -5.25 9.19
C ILE A 360 -4.17 -4.81 9.02
N PRO A 361 -4.53 -3.60 9.49
CA PRO A 361 -5.88 -3.08 9.38
C PRO A 361 -6.21 -2.65 7.94
N TYR A 362 -7.47 -2.33 7.69
CA TYR A 362 -7.83 -1.47 6.56
C TYR A 362 -7.28 -0.05 6.77
N VAL A 363 -7.01 0.67 5.67
CA VAL A 363 -6.62 2.07 5.77
C VAL A 363 -7.76 2.93 6.35
N THR A 364 -7.38 3.90 7.17
CA THR A 364 -8.26 4.84 7.87
C THR A 364 -8.24 6.25 7.28
N ARG A 365 -7.46 6.45 6.20
CA ARG A 365 -7.35 7.70 5.44
C ARG A 365 -7.98 7.49 4.08
N TYR A 366 -8.89 8.37 3.69
CA TYR A 366 -9.63 8.20 2.44
C TYR A 366 -8.76 8.51 1.22
N GLY A 367 -7.76 9.39 1.35
CA GLY A 367 -6.77 9.63 0.31
C GLY A 367 -5.94 8.39 -0.03
N ASP A 368 -5.62 7.56 0.97
CA ASP A 368 -4.91 6.29 0.74
C ASP A 368 -5.85 5.21 0.18
N GLU A 369 -7.13 5.19 0.56
CA GLU A 369 -8.14 4.29 -0.01
C GLU A 369 -8.44 4.62 -1.50
N ILE A 370 -8.43 5.89 -1.90
CA ILE A 370 -8.58 6.30 -3.31
C ILE A 370 -7.49 5.65 -4.17
N LYS A 371 -6.24 5.68 -3.73
CA LYS A 371 -5.10 5.08 -4.46
C LYS A 371 -5.30 3.58 -4.68
N ILE A 372 -5.90 2.87 -3.71
CA ILE A 372 -6.22 1.44 -3.83
C ILE A 372 -7.19 1.20 -4.99
N TYR A 373 -8.17 2.08 -5.20
CA TYR A 373 -9.12 1.96 -6.31
C TYR A 373 -8.55 2.44 -7.64
N GLU A 374 -7.82 3.56 -7.64
CA GLU A 374 -7.22 4.13 -8.85
C GLU A 374 -6.28 3.15 -9.57
N ARG A 375 -5.68 2.21 -8.84
CA ARG A 375 -4.91 1.10 -9.42
C ARG A 375 -5.67 0.34 -10.52
N ASP A 376 -6.93 0.01 -10.26
CA ASP A 376 -7.75 -0.83 -11.14
C ASP A 376 -8.76 0.00 -11.95
N PHE A 377 -9.22 1.12 -11.38
CA PHE A 377 -10.28 1.96 -11.91
C PHE A 377 -9.71 3.29 -12.43
N ASN A 378 -8.89 3.22 -13.47
CA ASN A 378 -8.33 4.38 -14.16
C ASN A 378 -8.58 4.33 -15.67
N ALA A 379 -8.29 5.43 -16.36
CA ALA A 379 -8.51 5.58 -17.80
C ALA A 379 -7.73 4.58 -18.69
N ARG A 380 -6.67 3.93 -18.18
CA ARG A 380 -5.92 2.91 -18.95
C ARG A 380 -6.58 1.54 -18.88
N ARG A 381 -7.14 1.16 -17.74
CA ARG A 381 -7.79 -0.15 -17.52
C ARG A 381 -9.28 -0.13 -17.87
N VAL A 382 -9.97 0.96 -17.56
CA VAL A 382 -11.40 1.13 -17.85
C VAL A 382 -11.54 1.76 -19.23
N VAL A 383 -11.51 0.92 -20.26
CA VAL A 383 -11.59 1.37 -21.66
C VAL A 383 -13.05 1.53 -22.08
N GLY A 384 -13.36 2.64 -22.76
CA GLY A 384 -14.68 2.90 -23.34
C GLY A 384 -15.72 3.46 -22.36
N LYS A 385 -15.38 3.62 -21.08
CA LYS A 385 -16.24 4.28 -20.09
C LYS A 385 -15.44 5.32 -19.30
N HIS A 386 -16.06 6.47 -19.06
CA HIS A 386 -15.48 7.52 -18.23
C HIS A 386 -15.88 7.35 -16.77
N ILE A 387 -14.94 7.45 -15.84
CA ILE A 387 -15.23 7.53 -14.40
C ILE A 387 -15.31 9.01 -14.05
N ALA A 388 -16.50 9.47 -13.66
CA ALA A 388 -16.69 10.88 -13.32
C ALA A 388 -15.85 11.26 -12.09
N PRO A 389 -15.40 12.52 -12.00
CA PRO A 389 -14.73 13.07 -10.82
C PRO A 389 -15.46 12.73 -9.52
N HIS A 390 -14.69 12.60 -8.44
CA HIS A 390 -15.15 12.23 -7.09
C HIS A 390 -15.83 10.85 -6.95
N THR A 391 -16.02 10.07 -8.03
CA THR A 391 -16.63 8.74 -7.92
C THR A 391 -15.86 7.81 -6.98
N LEU A 392 -14.54 7.74 -7.13
CA LEU A 392 -13.69 6.94 -6.25
C LEU A 392 -13.56 7.57 -4.85
N GLU A 393 -13.54 8.91 -4.76
CA GLU A 393 -13.48 9.63 -3.49
C GLU A 393 -14.72 9.36 -2.62
N ILE A 394 -15.91 9.44 -3.19
CA ILE A 394 -17.17 9.12 -2.50
C ILE A 394 -17.21 7.66 -2.04
N ALA A 395 -16.69 6.74 -2.85
CA ALA A 395 -16.56 5.34 -2.47
C ALA A 395 -15.62 5.16 -1.27
N ALA A 396 -14.45 5.82 -1.33
CA ALA A 396 -13.42 5.79 -0.30
C ALA A 396 -13.90 6.42 1.02
N LEU A 397 -14.60 7.56 0.94
CA LEU A 397 -15.21 8.22 2.10
C LEU A 397 -16.17 7.27 2.82
N TRP A 398 -17.11 6.66 2.09
CA TRP A 398 -18.05 5.72 2.70
C TRP A 398 -17.35 4.49 3.32
N ALA A 399 -16.39 3.92 2.59
CA ALA A 399 -15.62 2.78 3.07
C ALA A 399 -14.84 3.11 4.34
N VAL A 400 -14.15 4.25 4.39
CA VAL A 400 -13.38 4.68 5.57
C VAL A 400 -14.29 5.05 6.74
N LEU A 401 -15.41 5.75 6.52
CA LEU A 401 -16.38 6.03 7.60
C LEU A 401 -16.89 4.74 8.26
N SER A 402 -17.05 3.66 7.49
CA SER A 402 -17.46 2.35 8.03
C SER A 402 -16.41 1.67 8.93
N ARG A 403 -15.16 2.13 8.86
CA ARG A 403 -13.98 1.58 9.56
C ARG A 403 -13.55 2.38 10.79
N LEU A 404 -14.07 3.60 10.93
CA LEU A 404 -13.76 4.48 12.04
C LEU A 404 -14.69 4.22 13.24
N GLU A 405 -14.11 4.35 14.43
CA GLU A 405 -14.87 4.36 15.68
C GLU A 405 -15.49 5.74 15.89
N ASP A 406 -16.70 5.78 16.46
CA ASP A 406 -17.38 7.04 16.75
C ASP A 406 -16.53 7.88 17.73
N PRO A 407 -16.36 9.19 17.48
CA PRO A 407 -15.54 10.03 18.34
C PRO A 407 -16.14 10.13 19.74
N LYS A 408 -15.32 9.93 20.78
CA LYS A 408 -15.73 10.08 22.18
C LYS A 408 -15.90 11.55 22.58
N ARG A 409 -15.23 12.46 21.86
CA ARG A 409 -15.24 13.90 22.12
C ARG A 409 -16.56 14.54 21.65
N PRO A 410 -17.32 15.23 22.53
CA PRO A 410 -18.56 15.90 22.15
C PRO A 410 -18.32 16.99 21.09
N GLY A 411 -19.21 17.07 20.10
CA GLY A 411 -19.17 18.10 19.05
C GLY A 411 -18.25 17.79 17.86
N LEU A 412 -17.51 16.67 17.88
CA LEU A 412 -16.79 16.17 16.72
C LEU A 412 -17.65 15.14 15.97
N THR A 413 -17.90 15.36 14.69
CA THR A 413 -18.61 14.37 13.85
C THR A 413 -17.64 13.33 13.27
N LEU A 414 -18.16 12.17 12.88
CA LEU A 414 -17.34 11.12 12.25
C LEU A 414 -16.67 11.61 10.94
N LEU A 415 -17.38 12.42 10.15
CA LEU A 415 -16.84 13.02 8.93
C LEU A 415 -15.71 14.02 9.21
N GLN A 416 -15.85 14.83 10.27
CA GLN A 416 -14.77 15.72 10.71
C GLN A 416 -13.55 14.94 11.19
N LYS A 417 -13.75 13.86 11.97
CA LYS A 417 -12.68 12.94 12.38
C LYS A 417 -11.94 12.36 11.17
N LEU A 418 -12.68 11.85 10.18
CA LEU A 418 -12.11 11.35 8.93
C LEU A 418 -11.27 12.42 8.21
N LYS A 419 -11.77 13.65 8.11
CA LYS A 419 -11.04 14.77 7.48
C LYS A 419 -9.75 15.11 8.24
N LEU A 420 -9.78 15.09 9.57
CA LEU A 420 -8.58 15.29 10.40
C LEU A 420 -7.52 14.22 10.11
N TYR A 421 -7.90 12.94 10.05
CA TYR A 421 -6.98 11.84 9.74
C TYR A 421 -6.37 11.95 8.34
N ASP A 422 -7.12 12.50 7.37
CA ASP A 422 -6.60 12.75 6.04
C ASP A 422 -5.67 13.97 5.96
N GLY A 423 -5.49 14.71 7.07
CA GLY A 423 -4.60 15.86 7.19
C GLY A 423 -5.28 17.21 6.99
N ARG A 424 -6.63 17.29 6.99
CA ARG A 424 -7.35 18.56 6.91
C ARG A 424 -7.33 19.26 8.27
N THR A 425 -7.04 20.55 8.29
CA THR A 425 -7.14 21.37 9.50
C THR A 425 -8.59 21.78 9.76
N LEU A 426 -9.06 21.60 10.99
CA LEU A 426 -10.36 22.08 11.45
C LEU A 426 -10.18 23.09 12.60
N PRO A 427 -11.01 24.16 12.67
CA PRO A 427 -10.96 25.10 13.78
C PRO A 427 -11.13 24.40 15.14
N GLY A 428 -10.23 24.70 16.08
CA GLY A 428 -10.25 24.09 17.43
C GLY A 428 -9.58 22.73 17.55
N PHE A 429 -8.97 22.22 16.48
CA PHE A 429 -8.20 20.98 16.48
C PHE A 429 -6.75 21.23 16.08
N THR A 430 -5.83 20.63 16.81
CA THR A 430 -4.37 20.65 16.56
C THR A 430 -3.90 19.27 16.13
N GLU A 431 -2.66 19.15 15.65
CA GLU A 431 -2.03 17.84 15.39
C GLU A 431 -2.03 16.95 16.64
N ASP A 432 -1.79 17.53 17.83
CA ASP A 432 -1.87 16.81 19.10
C ASP A 432 -3.27 16.22 19.35
N SER A 433 -4.33 16.95 18.97
CA SER A 433 -5.69 16.43 19.07
C SER A 433 -5.92 15.22 18.17
N VAL A 434 -5.24 15.13 17.03
CA VAL A 434 -5.37 13.98 16.12
C VAL A 434 -4.67 12.75 16.68
N LEU A 435 -3.48 12.92 17.25
CA LEU A 435 -2.77 11.84 17.96
C LEU A 435 -3.60 11.28 19.13
N GLU A 436 -4.21 12.15 19.93
CA GLU A 436 -5.10 11.75 21.02
C GLU A 436 -6.29 10.92 20.51
N LEU A 437 -6.94 11.38 19.43
CA LEU A 437 -8.04 10.65 18.80
C LEU A 437 -7.62 9.26 18.30
N GLN A 438 -6.45 9.14 17.69
CA GLN A 438 -5.93 7.84 17.24
C GLN A 438 -5.62 6.93 18.43
N ALA A 439 -4.94 7.45 19.47
CA ALA A 439 -4.56 6.69 20.66
C ALA A 439 -5.76 6.20 21.49
N GLU A 440 -6.89 6.92 21.46
CA GLU A 440 -8.13 6.52 22.15
C GLU A 440 -8.86 5.33 21.52
N THR A 441 -8.54 5.02 20.26
CA THR A 441 -9.19 3.97 19.47
C THR A 441 -8.38 2.68 19.47
N LYS A 442 -9.04 1.53 19.37
CA LYS A 442 -8.37 0.22 19.50
C LYS A 442 -8.56 -0.69 18.30
N GLN A 443 -9.64 -0.51 17.56
CA GLN A 443 -10.08 -1.43 16.51
C GLN A 443 -10.34 -0.72 15.17
N GLU A 444 -9.90 0.53 15.00
CA GLU A 444 -10.06 1.23 13.74
C GLU A 444 -9.37 0.48 12.59
N GLY A 445 -10.11 0.33 11.49
CA GLY A 445 -9.66 -0.47 10.35
C GLY A 445 -9.69 -1.99 10.55
N MET A 446 -9.93 -2.50 11.77
CA MET A 446 -10.10 -3.94 12.03
C MET A 446 -11.55 -4.42 11.80
N VAL A 447 -12.48 -3.49 11.68
CA VAL A 447 -13.88 -3.74 11.28
C VAL A 447 -14.24 -2.73 10.20
N GLY A 448 -15.17 -3.08 9.32
CA GLY A 448 -15.63 -2.18 8.26
C GLY A 448 -15.81 -2.86 6.92
N ILE A 449 -16.17 -2.05 5.94
CA ILE A 449 -16.30 -2.48 4.55
C ILE A 449 -14.91 -2.71 3.94
N SER A 450 -14.73 -3.91 3.39
CA SER A 450 -13.48 -4.28 2.70
C SER A 450 -13.31 -3.50 1.39
N PRO A 451 -12.07 -3.18 0.98
CA PRO A 451 -11.80 -2.61 -0.35
C PRO A 451 -12.34 -3.51 -1.47
N ARG A 452 -12.26 -4.85 -1.31
CA ARG A 452 -12.77 -5.82 -2.29
C ARG A 452 -14.26 -5.66 -2.57
N TYR A 453 -15.05 -5.37 -1.54
CA TYR A 453 -16.48 -5.11 -1.72
C TYR A 453 -16.72 -3.88 -2.60
N ILE A 454 -15.97 -2.80 -2.38
CA ILE A 454 -16.09 -1.58 -3.18
C ILE A 454 -15.66 -1.83 -4.63
N GLN A 455 -14.57 -2.55 -4.84
CA GLN A 455 -14.09 -2.94 -6.18
C GLN A 455 -15.10 -3.80 -6.93
N ASP A 456 -15.78 -4.73 -6.25
CA ASP A 456 -16.89 -5.52 -6.82
C ASP A 456 -18.04 -4.60 -7.26
N LYS A 457 -18.46 -3.65 -6.41
CA LYS A 457 -19.54 -2.71 -6.76
C LYS A 457 -19.18 -1.72 -7.86
N LEU A 458 -17.93 -1.26 -7.91
CA LEU A 458 -17.42 -0.47 -9.03
C LEU A 458 -17.48 -1.27 -10.33
N SER A 459 -17.03 -2.53 -10.31
CA SER A 459 -17.07 -3.42 -11.48
C SER A 459 -18.49 -3.68 -11.96
N ASN A 460 -19.41 -3.99 -11.05
CA ASN A 460 -20.82 -4.21 -11.36
C ASN A 460 -21.48 -2.95 -11.92
N ALA A 461 -21.21 -1.77 -11.34
CA ALA A 461 -21.72 -0.49 -11.82
C ALA A 461 -21.18 -0.13 -13.22
N LEU A 462 -19.94 -0.53 -13.54
CA LEU A 462 -19.37 -0.35 -14.88
C LEU A 462 -19.98 -1.30 -15.91
N VAL A 463 -20.40 -2.51 -15.55
CA VAL A 463 -20.96 -3.49 -16.50
C VAL A 463 -22.48 -3.33 -16.68
N GLY A 464 -23.21 -2.89 -15.64
CA GLY A 464 -24.66 -3.02 -15.56
C GLY A 464 -25.51 -2.35 -16.66
N ASP A 465 -25.01 -1.34 -17.36
CA ASP A 465 -25.72 -0.70 -18.50
C ASP A 465 -24.77 -0.48 -19.70
N PRO A 466 -24.97 -1.20 -20.82
CA PRO A 466 -24.16 -1.06 -22.03
C PRO A 466 -24.27 0.33 -22.70
N ASN A 467 -25.41 1.01 -22.53
CA ASN A 467 -25.65 2.30 -23.16
C ASN A 467 -25.03 3.47 -22.39
N ARG A 468 -24.52 3.22 -21.17
CA ARG A 468 -23.89 4.25 -20.35
C ARG A 468 -22.42 4.43 -20.71
N THR A 469 -22.08 5.67 -21.02
CA THR A 469 -20.73 6.13 -21.36
C THR A 469 -19.92 6.55 -20.14
N CYS A 470 -20.55 6.81 -19.00
CA CYS A 470 -19.85 7.17 -17.76
C CYS A 470 -20.45 6.56 -16.49
N LEU A 471 -19.59 6.32 -15.50
CA LEU A 471 -19.95 6.00 -14.13
C LEU A 471 -19.88 7.28 -13.29
N ASN A 472 -20.96 7.62 -12.60
CA ASN A 472 -21.02 8.78 -11.70
C ASN A 472 -21.25 8.35 -10.23
N PRO A 473 -21.04 9.25 -9.25
CA PRO A 473 -21.15 8.92 -7.83
C PRO A 473 -22.54 8.42 -7.40
N PHE A 474 -23.62 8.91 -8.00
CA PHE A 474 -24.98 8.47 -7.67
C PHE A 474 -25.23 7.01 -8.03
N LEU A 475 -24.76 6.61 -9.20
CA LEU A 475 -24.88 5.24 -9.68
C LEU A 475 -24.10 4.30 -8.78
N LEU A 476 -22.90 4.69 -8.38
CA LEU A 476 -22.09 3.93 -7.45
C LEU A 476 -22.74 3.81 -6.08
N ILE A 477 -23.22 4.92 -5.50
CA ILE A 477 -23.91 4.91 -4.19
C ILE A 477 -25.13 3.97 -4.23
N ARG A 478 -25.92 4.00 -5.31
CA ARG A 478 -27.08 3.12 -5.46
C ARG A 478 -26.66 1.65 -5.52
N GLU A 479 -25.58 1.34 -6.22
CA GLU A 479 -25.03 -0.02 -6.33
C GLU A 479 -24.50 -0.51 -4.97
N LEU A 480 -23.78 0.35 -4.24
CA LEU A 480 -23.32 0.08 -2.87
C LEU A 480 -24.49 -0.15 -1.92
N GLU A 481 -25.51 0.71 -1.94
CA GLU A 481 -26.69 0.60 -1.07
C GLU A 481 -27.49 -0.67 -1.36
N SER A 482 -27.71 -0.99 -2.64
CA SER A 482 -28.37 -2.24 -3.06
C SER A 482 -27.58 -3.47 -2.62
N GLY A 483 -26.26 -3.44 -2.83
CA GLY A 483 -25.37 -4.53 -2.46
C GLY A 483 -25.28 -4.77 -0.95
N LEU A 484 -25.45 -3.73 -0.13
CA LEU A 484 -25.34 -3.82 1.33
C LEU A 484 -26.44 -4.70 1.94
N ARG A 485 -27.64 -4.72 1.32
CA ARG A 485 -28.79 -5.53 1.76
C ARG A 485 -28.51 -7.03 1.73
N HIS A 486 -27.61 -7.46 0.83
CA HIS A 486 -27.25 -8.87 0.62
C HIS A 486 -25.81 -9.18 1.04
N HIS A 487 -25.15 -8.30 1.81
CA HIS A 487 -23.76 -8.46 2.20
C HIS A 487 -23.60 -9.61 3.21
N SER A 488 -22.95 -10.70 2.80
CA SER A 488 -22.83 -11.94 3.60
C SER A 488 -22.03 -11.78 4.90
N LEU A 489 -20.99 -10.94 4.92
CA LEU A 489 -20.17 -10.72 6.12
C LEU A 489 -20.78 -9.74 7.14
N ILE A 490 -21.88 -9.05 6.81
CA ILE A 490 -22.55 -8.13 7.74
C ILE A 490 -23.83 -8.80 8.20
N THR A 491 -23.70 -9.55 9.29
CA THR A 491 -24.80 -10.30 9.91
C THR A 491 -25.54 -9.51 10.98
N ASN A 492 -24.94 -8.44 11.52
CA ASN A 492 -25.56 -7.57 12.50
C ASN A 492 -26.41 -6.49 11.81
N GLU A 493 -27.72 -6.48 12.10
CA GLU A 493 -28.67 -5.52 11.54
C GLU A 493 -28.41 -4.08 12.00
N GLU A 494 -27.91 -3.88 13.23
CA GLU A 494 -27.53 -2.56 13.73
C GLU A 494 -26.33 -1.99 12.96
N GLN A 495 -25.34 -2.82 12.68
CA GLN A 495 -24.18 -2.46 11.86
C GLN A 495 -24.60 -2.11 10.42
N ARG A 496 -25.52 -2.91 9.85
CA ARG A 496 -26.10 -2.64 8.52
C ARG A 496 -26.84 -1.31 8.49
N LYS A 497 -27.64 -1.02 9.52
CA LYS A 497 -28.35 0.25 9.68
C LYS A 497 -27.35 1.42 9.76
N ARG A 498 -26.33 1.31 10.62
CA ARG A 498 -25.26 2.32 10.73
C ARG A 498 -24.61 2.60 9.38
N TYR A 499 -24.22 1.58 8.62
CA TYR A 499 -23.60 1.77 7.29
C TYR A 499 -24.56 2.36 6.25
N THR A 500 -25.85 2.07 6.37
CA THR A 500 -26.88 2.67 5.52
C THR A 500 -27.02 4.18 5.81
N GLU A 501 -27.01 4.57 7.08
CA GLU A 501 -27.07 5.97 7.50
C GLU A 501 -25.85 6.78 7.02
N LEU A 502 -24.67 6.16 6.92
CA LEU A 502 -23.47 6.80 6.37
C LEU A 502 -23.62 7.25 4.91
N PHE A 503 -24.51 6.64 4.11
CA PHE A 503 -24.75 7.14 2.75
C PHE A 503 -25.33 8.56 2.75
N ALA A 504 -26.13 8.94 3.77
CA ALA A 504 -26.65 10.30 3.88
C ALA A 504 -25.52 11.31 4.14
N VAL A 505 -24.56 10.94 5.00
CA VAL A 505 -23.36 11.75 5.31
C VAL A 505 -22.53 11.97 4.04
N VAL A 506 -22.27 10.89 3.30
CA VAL A 506 -21.46 10.93 2.08
C VAL A 506 -22.16 11.68 0.95
N ARG A 507 -23.49 11.54 0.80
CA ARG A 507 -24.27 12.36 -0.14
C ARG A 507 -24.19 13.85 0.21
N GLY A 508 -24.29 14.19 1.50
CA GLY A 508 -24.14 15.58 1.95
C GLY A 508 -22.75 16.16 1.66
N GLU A 509 -21.69 15.38 1.85
CA GLU A 509 -20.34 15.81 1.48
C GLU A 509 -20.20 15.99 -0.04
N TYR A 510 -20.73 15.06 -0.83
CA TYR A 510 -20.74 15.19 -2.29
C TYR A 510 -21.49 16.45 -2.75
N ASP A 511 -22.66 16.74 -2.15
CA ASP A 511 -23.44 17.94 -2.44
C ASP A 511 -22.60 19.21 -2.26
N GLU A 512 -21.84 19.31 -1.17
CA GLU A 512 -20.95 20.45 -0.91
C GLU A 512 -19.78 20.51 -1.91
N ILE A 513 -19.19 19.37 -2.28
CA ILE A 513 -18.15 19.30 -3.30
C ILE A 513 -18.67 19.87 -4.63
N VAL A 514 -19.76 19.32 -5.17
CA VAL A 514 -20.27 19.73 -6.49
C VAL A 514 -20.85 21.14 -6.50
N LYS A 515 -21.44 21.61 -5.39
CA LYS A 515 -21.84 23.02 -5.27
C LYS A 515 -20.64 23.95 -5.41
N ASN A 516 -19.56 23.67 -4.67
CA ASN A 516 -18.35 24.49 -4.70
C ASN A 516 -17.69 24.45 -6.09
N GLU A 517 -17.68 23.29 -6.75
CA GLU A 517 -17.15 23.16 -8.11
C GLU A 517 -17.96 23.96 -9.13
N VAL A 518 -19.30 23.83 -9.12
CA VAL A 518 -20.17 24.58 -10.04
C VAL A 518 -20.09 26.08 -9.75
N GLN A 519 -20.04 26.48 -8.48
CA GLN A 519 -19.81 27.88 -8.08
C GLN A 519 -18.51 28.41 -8.68
N ARG A 520 -17.41 27.67 -8.54
CA ARG A 520 -16.10 28.03 -9.13
C ARG A 520 -16.15 28.07 -10.65
N ALA A 521 -16.83 27.12 -11.28
CA ALA A 521 -16.98 27.09 -12.74
C ALA A 521 -17.77 28.30 -13.27
N ILE A 522 -18.70 28.84 -12.48
CA ILE A 522 -19.44 30.06 -12.80
C ILE A 522 -18.55 31.30 -12.60
N THR A 523 -17.91 31.41 -11.44
CA THR A 523 -17.11 32.58 -11.06
C THR A 523 -15.78 32.69 -11.80
N ALA A 524 -15.33 31.63 -12.48
CA ALA A 524 -14.16 31.62 -13.36
C ALA A 524 -14.26 32.58 -14.57
N ASP A 525 -15.31 33.39 -14.69
CA ASP A 525 -15.29 34.57 -15.54
C ASP A 525 -14.37 35.65 -14.92
N GLU A 526 -13.09 35.57 -15.27
CA GLU A 526 -12.09 36.54 -14.86
C GLU A 526 -12.45 37.99 -15.22
N ALA A 527 -13.17 38.22 -16.32
CA ALA A 527 -13.55 39.56 -16.70
C ALA A 527 -14.63 40.12 -15.77
N ALA A 528 -15.59 39.28 -15.36
CA ALA A 528 -16.61 39.67 -14.40
C ALA A 528 -16.05 39.91 -13.00
N ILE A 529 -15.16 39.04 -12.50
CA ILE A 529 -14.57 39.24 -11.18
C ILE A 529 -13.64 40.45 -11.12
N LYS A 530 -12.89 40.73 -12.21
CA LYS A 530 -12.08 41.96 -12.33
C LYS A 530 -12.95 43.21 -12.29
N ARG A 531 -14.11 43.22 -12.97
CA ARG A 531 -15.06 44.34 -12.92
C ARG A 531 -15.65 44.53 -11.53
N LEU A 532 -16.06 43.46 -10.86
CA LEU A 532 -16.60 43.52 -9.50
C LEU A 532 -15.54 44.02 -8.49
N SER A 533 -14.32 43.50 -8.60
CA SER A 533 -13.17 43.92 -7.80
C SER A 533 -12.86 45.40 -8.00
N ALA A 534 -12.74 45.86 -9.25
CA ALA A 534 -12.47 47.27 -9.56
C ALA A 534 -13.55 48.18 -8.96
N ASN A 535 -14.83 47.83 -9.15
CA ASN A 535 -15.95 48.59 -8.59
C ASN A 535 -15.91 48.64 -7.05
N TYR A 536 -15.59 47.51 -6.39
CA TYR A 536 -15.43 47.46 -4.94
C TYR A 536 -14.28 48.35 -4.45
N ILE A 537 -13.11 48.28 -5.09
CA ILE A 537 -11.94 49.08 -4.74
C ILE A 537 -12.19 50.57 -4.94
N ASP A 538 -12.85 50.97 -6.03
CA ASP A 538 -13.20 52.37 -6.29
C ASP A 538 -14.13 52.93 -5.20
N ASN A 539 -15.12 52.14 -4.77
CA ASN A 539 -16.01 52.52 -3.68
C ASN A 539 -15.30 52.56 -2.33
N ILE A 540 -14.40 51.62 -2.01
CA ILE A 540 -13.59 51.67 -0.78
C ILE A 540 -12.71 52.91 -0.77
N LYS A 541 -12.02 53.19 -1.88
CA LYS A 541 -11.11 54.33 -2.00
C LYS A 541 -11.88 55.63 -1.76
N ALA A 542 -13.02 55.78 -2.40
CA ALA A 542 -13.88 56.95 -2.20
C ALA A 542 -14.41 57.05 -0.76
N TYR A 543 -14.79 55.92 -0.16
CA TYR A 543 -15.25 55.87 1.24
C TYR A 543 -14.18 56.30 2.24
N THR A 544 -12.99 55.71 2.13
CA THR A 544 -11.86 55.97 3.04
C THR A 544 -11.28 57.37 2.87
N GLN A 545 -11.28 57.91 1.65
CA GLN A 545 -10.78 59.26 1.34
C GLN A 545 -11.84 60.36 1.44
N LYS A 546 -13.10 60.02 1.79
CA LYS A 546 -14.25 60.94 1.76
C LYS A 546 -14.43 61.64 0.41
N GLN A 547 -14.15 60.92 -0.67
CA GLN A 547 -14.33 61.36 -2.05
C GLN A 547 -15.62 60.77 -2.64
N LYS A 548 -15.98 61.26 -3.82
CA LYS A 548 -17.11 60.74 -4.61
C LYS A 548 -16.59 59.78 -5.69
N VAL A 549 -17.40 58.80 -6.06
CA VAL A 549 -17.14 57.88 -7.18
C VAL A 549 -17.84 58.44 -8.41
N ARG A 550 -17.13 58.53 -9.54
CA ARG A 550 -17.72 58.97 -10.79
C ARG A 550 -18.53 57.84 -11.42
N ASN A 551 -19.83 58.05 -11.59
CA ASN A 551 -20.70 57.06 -12.20
C ASN A 551 -20.40 56.95 -13.72
N PRO A 552 -20.03 55.76 -14.23
CA PRO A 552 -19.67 55.59 -15.65
C PRO A 552 -20.81 55.89 -16.64
N TYR A 553 -22.07 55.79 -16.19
CA TYR A 553 -23.25 55.91 -17.06
C TYR A 553 -23.84 57.31 -17.07
N THR A 554 -23.81 58.01 -15.93
CA THR A 554 -24.35 59.38 -15.81
C THR A 554 -23.25 60.45 -15.88
N GLY A 555 -22.00 60.05 -15.70
CA GLY A 555 -20.84 60.95 -15.64
C GLY A 555 -20.78 61.81 -14.37
N GLN A 556 -21.75 61.68 -13.46
CA GLN A 556 -21.88 62.47 -12.24
C GLN A 556 -21.13 61.84 -11.06
N ASP A 557 -20.71 62.69 -10.12
CA ASP A 557 -20.04 62.28 -8.89
C ASP A 557 -21.07 61.87 -7.82
N GLU A 558 -21.07 60.59 -7.47
CA GLU A 558 -21.97 59.98 -6.49
C GLU A 558 -21.24 59.60 -5.20
N SER A 559 -21.99 59.54 -4.10
CA SER A 559 -21.45 59.03 -2.84
C SER A 559 -21.08 57.54 -2.96
N PRO A 560 -20.07 57.03 -2.23
CA PRO A 560 -19.70 55.62 -2.27
C PRO A 560 -20.89 54.71 -1.98
N ASN A 561 -21.05 53.66 -2.78
CA ASN A 561 -22.13 52.70 -2.64
C ASN A 561 -21.84 51.72 -1.49
N GLU A 562 -22.17 52.13 -0.26
CA GLU A 562 -22.04 51.29 0.92
C GLU A 562 -22.82 49.97 0.82
N ARG A 563 -23.96 49.96 0.12
CA ARG A 563 -24.77 48.76 -0.05
C ARG A 563 -24.03 47.69 -0.86
N LEU A 564 -23.37 48.10 -1.95
CA LEU A 564 -22.50 47.20 -2.74
C LEU A 564 -21.36 46.67 -1.87
N MET A 565 -20.64 47.55 -1.17
CA MET A 565 -19.51 47.14 -0.33
C MET A 565 -19.93 46.15 0.76
N ARG A 566 -21.05 46.42 1.46
CA ARG A 566 -21.62 45.51 2.47
C ARG A 566 -22.00 44.16 1.88
N SER A 567 -22.61 44.14 0.69
CA SER A 567 -23.01 42.89 0.04
C SER A 567 -21.85 41.94 -0.30
N ILE A 568 -20.62 42.48 -0.40
CA ILE A 568 -19.38 41.69 -0.56
C ILE A 568 -18.82 41.31 0.82
N GLU A 569 -18.69 42.27 1.72
CA GLU A 569 -18.12 42.10 3.07
C GLU A 569 -18.86 41.05 3.91
N GLU A 570 -20.18 40.97 3.77
CA GLU A 570 -21.02 40.01 4.49
C GLU A 570 -20.81 38.56 4.02
N LYS A 571 -20.29 38.33 2.80
CA LYS A 571 -20.00 36.98 2.30
C LYS A 571 -18.89 36.27 3.05
N ILE A 572 -18.06 37.03 3.74
CA ILE A 572 -16.99 36.53 4.62
C ILE A 572 -17.24 36.92 6.07
N GLU A 573 -18.53 37.09 6.43
CA GLU A 573 -19.02 37.28 7.80
C GLU A 573 -18.43 38.50 8.51
N ILE A 574 -18.11 39.58 7.79
CA ILE A 574 -17.65 40.83 8.42
C ILE A 574 -18.85 41.57 9.04
N PRO A 575 -18.93 41.66 10.38
CA PRO A 575 -20.02 42.34 11.05
C PRO A 575 -19.98 43.84 10.78
N GLU A 576 -21.14 44.51 10.85
CA GLU A 576 -21.25 45.95 10.58
C GLU A 576 -20.32 46.80 11.46
N SER A 577 -20.12 46.40 12.72
CA SER A 577 -19.22 47.08 13.66
C SER A 577 -17.75 47.11 13.21
N ARG A 578 -17.34 46.22 12.30
CA ARG A 578 -15.94 46.13 11.79
C ARG A 578 -15.81 46.51 10.32
N LYS A 579 -16.83 47.10 9.70
CA LYS A 579 -16.77 47.45 8.27
C LYS A 579 -15.64 48.44 7.98
N ASP A 580 -15.46 49.43 8.86
CA ASP A 580 -14.45 50.47 8.68
C ASP A 580 -13.03 49.95 8.82
N ASP A 581 -12.80 49.05 9.77
CA ASP A 581 -11.50 48.40 9.98
C ASP A 581 -11.12 47.56 8.76
N PHE A 582 -12.04 46.72 8.28
CA PHE A 582 -11.79 45.88 7.11
C PHE A 582 -11.50 46.71 5.85
N ARG A 583 -12.24 47.79 5.60
CA ARG A 583 -12.00 48.69 4.46
C ARG A 583 -10.63 49.37 4.54
N ARG A 584 -10.21 49.78 5.75
CA ARG A 584 -8.87 50.35 5.99
C ARG A 584 -7.77 49.32 5.81
N GLU A 585 -7.96 48.09 6.29
CA GLU A 585 -7.03 46.97 6.09
C GLU A 585 -6.76 46.74 4.59
N ILE A 586 -7.82 46.69 3.77
CA ILE A 586 -7.68 46.53 2.31
C ILE A 586 -6.94 47.71 1.67
N MET A 587 -7.25 48.95 2.05
CA MET A 587 -6.51 50.12 1.52
C MET A 587 -5.04 50.14 1.93
N ASN A 588 -4.74 49.76 3.17
CA ASN A 588 -3.36 49.65 3.65
C ASN A 588 -2.61 48.55 2.90
N TYR A 589 -3.28 47.42 2.64
CA TYR A 589 -2.71 46.32 1.85
C TYR A 589 -2.38 46.75 0.42
N ILE A 590 -3.29 47.48 -0.23
CA ILE A 590 -3.06 48.07 -1.58
C ILE A 590 -1.89 49.06 -1.55
N GLY A 591 -1.83 49.92 -0.52
CA GLY A 591 -0.74 50.87 -0.32
C GLY A 591 0.62 50.19 -0.15
N ALA A 592 0.69 49.13 0.67
CA ALA A 592 1.91 48.36 0.87
C ALA A 592 2.40 47.72 -0.45
N LEU A 593 1.50 47.11 -1.23
CA LEU A 593 1.85 46.56 -2.54
C LEU A 593 2.41 47.62 -3.50
N ALA A 594 1.82 48.82 -3.51
CA ALA A 594 2.28 49.91 -4.35
C ALA A 594 3.68 50.42 -3.96
N ILE A 595 4.02 50.44 -2.66
CA ILE A 595 5.36 50.78 -2.16
C ILE A 595 6.40 49.77 -2.67
N ASP A 596 6.03 48.48 -2.71
CA ASP A 596 6.86 47.39 -3.23
C ASP A 596 6.91 47.32 -4.78
N GLY A 597 6.32 48.30 -5.47
CA GLY A 597 6.26 48.34 -6.94
C GLY A 597 5.33 47.30 -7.56
N LYS A 598 4.44 46.68 -6.78
CA LYS A 598 3.47 45.68 -7.22
C LYS A 598 2.09 46.31 -7.44
N THR A 599 1.36 45.80 -8.43
CA THR A 599 -0.02 46.21 -8.71
C THR A 599 -1.01 45.30 -8.01
N PHE A 600 -2.03 45.88 -7.38
CA PHE A 600 -3.13 45.11 -6.80
C PHE A 600 -3.98 44.45 -7.89
N SER A 601 -4.30 43.17 -7.67
CA SER A 601 -5.19 42.35 -8.50
C SER A 601 -6.30 41.74 -7.63
N TRP A 602 -7.39 41.28 -8.27
CA TRP A 602 -8.55 40.70 -7.59
C TRP A 602 -8.21 39.47 -6.71
N ASP A 603 -7.13 38.77 -7.05
CA ASP A 603 -6.59 37.60 -6.36
C ASP A 603 -5.42 37.92 -5.41
N SER A 604 -5.01 39.20 -5.29
CA SER A 604 -3.90 39.60 -4.42
C SER A 604 -4.17 39.36 -2.94
N ASN A 605 -5.43 39.34 -2.50
CA ASN A 605 -5.81 39.11 -1.09
C ASN A 605 -6.80 37.94 -0.98
N ASP A 606 -6.43 36.86 -0.29
CA ASP A 606 -7.24 35.64 -0.21
C ASP A 606 -8.64 35.86 0.39
N ARG A 607 -8.76 36.71 1.42
CA ARG A 607 -10.05 37.03 2.05
C ARG A 607 -10.97 37.76 1.09
N LEU A 608 -10.45 38.79 0.43
CA LEU A 608 -11.20 39.56 -0.55
C LEU A 608 -11.54 38.74 -1.79
N ARG A 609 -10.62 37.92 -2.29
CA ARG A 609 -10.86 36.99 -3.40
C ARG A 609 -12.09 36.13 -3.13
N ARG A 610 -12.13 35.49 -1.95
CA ARG A 610 -13.26 34.63 -1.53
C ARG A 610 -14.58 35.41 -1.45
N ALA A 611 -14.55 36.62 -0.91
CA ALA A 611 -15.73 37.48 -0.83
C ALA A 611 -16.28 37.85 -2.22
N LEU A 612 -15.37 38.22 -3.14
CA LEU A 612 -15.71 38.57 -4.52
C LEU A 612 -16.27 37.37 -5.30
N GLU A 613 -15.69 36.18 -5.14
CA GLU A 613 -16.20 34.94 -5.75
C GLU A 613 -17.62 34.63 -5.27
N LEU A 614 -17.86 34.67 -3.96
CA LEU A 614 -19.18 34.42 -3.37
C LEU A 614 -20.22 35.45 -3.83
N LYS A 615 -19.83 36.72 -3.95
CA LYS A 615 -20.73 37.76 -4.43
C LYS A 615 -21.03 37.63 -5.91
N LEU A 616 -20.01 37.40 -6.73
CA LEU A 616 -20.18 37.19 -8.17
C LEU A 616 -21.08 35.99 -8.45
N PHE A 617 -20.93 34.91 -7.67
CA PHE A 617 -21.83 33.76 -7.77
C PHE A 617 -23.27 34.13 -7.44
N GLU A 618 -23.52 34.85 -6.33
CA GLU A 618 -24.86 35.31 -5.98
C GLU A 618 -25.50 36.15 -7.09
N ASP A 619 -24.75 37.10 -7.65
CA ASP A 619 -25.23 37.98 -8.72
C ASP A 619 -25.52 37.22 -10.02
N GLN A 620 -24.77 36.14 -10.30
CA GLN A 620 -24.92 35.34 -11.51
C GLN A 620 -25.90 34.18 -11.37
N LYS A 621 -26.17 33.66 -10.16
CA LYS A 621 -27.02 32.49 -9.91
C LYS A 621 -28.40 32.64 -10.58
N ASP A 622 -29.00 33.82 -10.46
CA ASP A 622 -30.32 34.12 -11.04
C ASP A 622 -30.24 34.40 -12.55
N SER A 623 -29.12 34.94 -13.03
CA SER A 623 -28.88 35.24 -14.45
C SER A 623 -28.63 33.99 -15.29
N ILE A 624 -27.98 32.98 -14.70
CA ILE A 624 -27.76 31.67 -15.32
C ILE A 624 -29.05 30.84 -15.25
N LYS A 625 -30.03 31.28 -14.43
CA LYS A 625 -31.29 30.59 -14.16
C LYS A 625 -31.04 29.09 -14.03
N LEU A 626 -30.14 28.66 -13.15
CA LEU A 626 -29.86 27.22 -12.96
C LEU A 626 -31.14 26.44 -12.71
N THR A 627 -32.12 27.03 -12.03
CA THR A 627 -33.48 26.48 -11.83
C THR A 627 -34.26 26.23 -13.12
N SER A 628 -33.96 26.95 -14.21
CA SER A 628 -34.57 26.73 -15.53
C SER A 628 -34.07 25.48 -16.25
N LEU A 629 -32.95 24.86 -15.82
CA LEU A 629 -32.55 23.51 -16.29
C LEU A 629 -33.60 22.44 -15.94
N VAL A 630 -34.43 22.69 -14.94
CA VAL A 630 -35.54 21.80 -14.53
C VAL A 630 -36.78 22.02 -15.43
N SER A 631 -36.85 23.14 -16.17
CA SER A 631 -37.93 23.47 -17.09
C SER A 631 -37.52 23.25 -18.56
N ASN A 632 -38.34 22.54 -19.34
CA ASN A 632 -38.03 22.18 -20.74
C ASN A 632 -37.91 23.37 -21.74
N VAL A 633 -38.02 24.62 -21.30
CA VAL A 633 -37.98 25.80 -22.17
C VAL A 633 -36.86 26.72 -21.72
N MET A 634 -35.80 26.81 -22.53
CA MET A 634 -34.64 27.66 -22.28
C MET A 634 -34.42 28.61 -23.46
N ASP A 635 -34.11 29.87 -23.16
CA ASP A 635 -33.66 30.82 -24.17
C ASP A 635 -32.22 30.52 -24.62
N LYS A 636 -31.89 30.92 -25.86
CA LYS A 636 -30.59 30.65 -26.50
C LYS A 636 -29.40 31.23 -25.73
N GLU A 637 -29.58 32.40 -25.12
CA GLU A 637 -28.53 33.06 -24.34
C GLU A 637 -28.21 32.28 -23.05
N THR A 638 -29.23 31.75 -22.37
CA THR A 638 -29.05 30.91 -21.20
C THR A 638 -28.38 29.57 -21.56
N GLN A 639 -28.73 28.96 -22.70
CA GLN A 639 -28.06 27.75 -23.19
C GLN A 639 -26.56 27.98 -23.42
N GLU A 640 -26.19 29.08 -24.07
CA GLU A 640 -24.77 29.42 -24.33
C GLU A 640 -23.98 29.58 -23.01
N LYS A 641 -24.58 30.24 -21.99
CA LYS A 641 -23.95 30.39 -20.67
C LYS A 641 -23.73 29.04 -19.97
N ILE A 642 -24.71 28.14 -20.04
CA ILE A 642 -24.59 26.81 -19.44
C ILE A 642 -23.53 25.97 -20.15
N GLU A 643 -23.45 26.04 -21.48
CA GLU A 643 -22.39 25.38 -22.24
C GLU A 643 -21.00 25.91 -21.88
N ILE A 644 -20.85 27.20 -21.57
CA ILE A 644 -19.57 27.75 -21.08
C ILE A 644 -19.20 27.11 -19.73
N VAL A 645 -20.14 27.02 -18.78
CA VAL A 645 -19.89 26.41 -17.47
C VAL A 645 -19.58 24.92 -17.63
N LYS A 646 -20.35 24.19 -18.45
CA LYS A 646 -20.12 22.78 -18.77
C LYS A 646 -18.73 22.55 -19.35
N ASN A 647 -18.31 23.38 -20.30
CA ASN A 647 -16.96 23.32 -20.88
C ASN A 647 -15.85 23.56 -19.84
N ARG A 648 -16.09 24.42 -18.84
CA ARG A 648 -15.15 24.63 -17.73
C ARG A 648 -15.07 23.40 -16.82
N LEU A 649 -16.19 22.75 -16.51
CA LEU A 649 -16.20 21.48 -15.76
C LEU A 649 -15.40 20.40 -16.50
N ILE A 650 -15.60 20.28 -17.82
CA ILE A 650 -14.88 19.31 -18.65
C ILE A 650 -13.37 19.58 -18.67
N LYS A 651 -12.97 20.82 -18.99
CA LYS A 651 -11.56 21.17 -19.16
C LYS A 651 -10.77 21.23 -17.86
N ASN A 652 -11.37 21.77 -16.80
CA ASN A 652 -10.64 22.10 -15.57
C ASN A 652 -10.84 21.07 -14.46
N MET A 653 -11.91 20.28 -14.50
CA MET A 653 -12.29 19.37 -13.41
C MET A 653 -12.42 17.91 -13.88
N GLY A 654 -12.19 17.62 -15.16
CA GLY A 654 -12.06 16.26 -15.68
C GLY A 654 -13.39 15.54 -15.93
N TYR A 655 -14.51 16.26 -15.95
CA TYR A 655 -15.81 15.69 -16.35
C TYR A 655 -15.84 15.35 -17.86
N CYS A 656 -16.68 14.39 -18.26
CA CYS A 656 -17.11 14.22 -19.65
C CYS A 656 -18.42 14.97 -19.92
N ASP A 657 -18.84 15.01 -21.19
CA ASP A 657 -20.04 15.72 -21.62
C ASP A 657 -21.31 15.32 -20.84
N VAL A 658 -21.49 14.02 -20.63
CA VAL A 658 -22.67 13.46 -19.93
C VAL A 658 -22.63 13.80 -18.45
N CYS A 659 -21.54 13.49 -17.74
CA CYS A 659 -21.50 13.72 -16.30
C CYS A 659 -21.41 15.21 -15.93
N ALA A 660 -20.88 16.07 -16.81
CA ALA A 660 -20.96 17.52 -16.62
C ALA A 660 -22.42 18.02 -16.65
N SER A 661 -23.22 17.54 -17.61
CA SER A 661 -24.66 17.84 -17.67
C SER A 661 -25.41 17.30 -16.44
N ASP A 662 -25.12 16.07 -16.03
CA ASP A 662 -25.74 15.46 -14.84
C ASP A 662 -25.46 16.28 -13.57
N VAL A 663 -24.22 16.73 -13.37
CA VAL A 663 -23.83 17.54 -12.20
C VAL A 663 -24.51 18.91 -12.21
N LEU A 664 -24.58 19.58 -13.37
CA LEU A 664 -25.28 20.87 -13.47
C LEU A 664 -26.77 20.74 -13.14
N ASN A 665 -27.44 19.73 -13.69
CA ASN A 665 -28.84 19.44 -13.38
C ASN A 665 -29.05 19.11 -11.90
N TYR A 666 -28.14 18.33 -11.33
CA TYR A 666 -28.20 17.97 -9.92
C TYR A 666 -28.05 19.20 -9.02
N VAL A 667 -27.00 20.00 -9.23
CA VAL A 667 -26.74 21.21 -8.44
C VAL A 667 -27.87 22.23 -8.57
N ALA A 668 -28.43 22.39 -9.76
CA ALA A 668 -29.63 23.20 -9.97
C ALA A 668 -30.81 22.75 -9.08
N SER A 669 -31.02 21.44 -8.96
CA SER A 669 -32.07 20.88 -8.11
C SER A 669 -31.83 21.15 -6.62
N ILE A 670 -30.57 21.15 -6.17
CA ILE A 670 -30.24 21.45 -4.76
C ILE A 670 -30.55 22.91 -4.46
N PHE A 671 -30.15 23.83 -5.33
CA PHE A 671 -30.43 25.26 -5.16
C PHE A 671 -31.94 25.54 -5.17
N ALA A 672 -32.70 24.90 -6.07
CA ALA A 672 -34.15 25.02 -6.11
C ALA A 672 -34.83 24.59 -4.79
N ARG A 673 -34.34 23.52 -4.15
CA ARG A 673 -34.84 23.05 -2.84
C ARG A 673 -34.45 23.97 -1.70
N GLY A 674 -33.23 24.52 -1.72
CA GLY A 674 -32.74 25.45 -0.70
C GLY A 674 -33.49 26.78 -0.68
N ASP A 675 -33.90 27.27 -1.85
CA ASP A 675 -34.70 28.51 -1.97
C ASP A 675 -36.18 28.29 -1.55
N ALA A 676 -36.71 27.07 -1.66
CA ALA A 676 -38.06 26.73 -1.20
C ALA A 676 -38.19 26.53 0.33
N ALA A 677 -37.06 26.38 1.02
CA ALA A 677 -36.99 26.18 2.47
C ALA A 677 -36.71 27.47 3.27
N ARG A 678 -36.62 28.62 2.59
CA ARG A 678 -36.42 29.95 3.20
C ARG A 678 -37.69 30.78 3.24
#